data_AF-A0A1V2QXE1-F1
#
_entry.id   AF-A0A1V2QXE1-F1
#
_cell.length_a   1.000
_cell.length_b   1.000
_cell.length_c   1.000
_cell.angle_alpha   90.00
_cell.angle_beta   90.00
_cell.angle_gamma   90.00
#
_symmetry.space_group_name_H-M   'P 1'
#
loop_
_entity.id
_entity.type
_entity.pdbx_description
1 polymer ?
#
loop_
_entity_poly.entity_id
_entity_poly.type
_entity_poly.pdbx_seq_one_letter_code
_entity_poly.pdbx_strand_id
1 'polypeptide(L)'
;MDWLLAPFEVSFVQRALWAGVLVSCLCALAGTWVVLRGMAFLGDAMSHGMLPGVAIASLLGGNLFVGAAASASAMAFGVTALGRTRRFSQDTSIGLLFVGMLALGVILVSHSESFAVDLTAFLFGDVLAVRAQDLGHLAVALAVAAPVALWGHRAFVALTFDPRKARTLGMRPRLAHAVLLGLVTLAIVASFQVVGTLLVFGLLIAPPAAATYWASRIPTIMLGAAVLGVTATVAGLLVSWHAGTAAGATIALVAVALFFLAALGAQVRDRVRISGAGGQHAVLIAALLVVLPLAGCGTKPAQEEVPHGYVEGAEETGEAQSRLVVADERTGAVRVVDLITEEVTDVGRVDGVRAITGDGRFAYLTGKGSVRIVDSGAWMVDHGDHVHYYRAQARDVGSVPGDGVVNADSDPTVTAVAFDRGDTTLLDRQGLDGGAVTARGELKGGVAVPYAEHLLVAGSDRVAVKTRDGKDVTTIEQACQSPRGQAVTRRGVVFGCADGALVVTGKDGSFVGEKIPYPRAVAEAERAVEFRHRPGSTTLAAEAGHLGVWSLDVRAKKWTLVETGPVTAVNAVGEGGPLLTLTADGVLHSYDTKTGKQIAQRQVLGASVAEGSASPVIEIDPNRAYVNDARARAVHEIDYNDTLRVARTIRLEIEPAHMVETGR
;
A
#
# COMPACT_ATOMS: atom_id res chain seq x y z
N MET A 1 -8.69 -6.22 33.68
CA MET A 1 -7.44 -6.84 33.18
C MET A 1 -7.53 -7.05 31.68
N ASP A 2 -8.72 -7.38 31.17
CA ASP A 2 -9.01 -7.56 29.75
C ASP A 2 -8.61 -6.34 28.89
N TRP A 3 -8.81 -5.10 29.35
CA TRP A 3 -8.35 -3.88 28.65
C TRP A 3 -6.83 -3.81 28.39
N LEU A 4 -6.01 -4.41 29.26
CA LEU A 4 -4.54 -4.46 29.09
C LEU A 4 -4.07 -5.66 28.27
N LEU A 5 -4.82 -6.77 28.31
CA LEU A 5 -4.40 -8.06 27.74
C LEU A 5 -5.02 -8.33 26.37
N ALA A 6 -6.20 -7.79 26.08
CA ALA A 6 -6.93 -7.98 24.83
C ALA A 6 -6.11 -7.67 23.56
N PRO A 7 -5.30 -6.58 23.51
CA PRO A 7 -4.46 -6.32 22.33
C PRO A 7 -3.45 -7.44 22.09
N PHE A 8 -2.93 -8.06 23.17
CA PHE A 8 -1.89 -9.08 23.10
C PHE A 8 -2.44 -10.51 22.93
N GLU A 9 -3.75 -10.71 22.85
CA GLU A 9 -4.32 -12.01 22.43
C GLU A 9 -4.24 -12.18 20.92
N VAL A 10 -4.13 -11.07 20.19
CA VAL A 10 -4.09 -11.05 18.73
C VAL A 10 -2.68 -11.35 18.21
N SER A 11 -2.57 -12.34 17.32
CA SER A 11 -1.28 -12.90 16.91
C SER A 11 -0.33 -11.89 16.23
N PHE A 12 -0.86 -10.91 15.50
CA PHE A 12 -0.02 -9.89 14.84
C PHE A 12 0.53 -8.87 15.85
N VAL A 13 -0.25 -8.49 16.87
CA VAL A 13 0.22 -7.60 17.96
C VAL A 13 1.25 -8.31 18.82
N GLN A 14 1.13 -9.62 19.05
CA GLN A 14 2.18 -10.40 19.71
C GLN A 14 3.49 -10.39 18.93
N ARG A 15 3.44 -10.55 17.60
CA ARG A 15 4.64 -10.47 16.74
C ARG A 15 5.24 -9.06 16.78
N ALA A 16 4.41 -8.02 16.72
CA ALA A 16 4.81 -6.63 16.87
C ALA A 16 5.54 -6.38 18.22
N LEU A 17 5.02 -6.93 19.31
CA LEU A 17 5.62 -6.84 20.64
C LEU A 17 7.00 -7.53 20.66
N TRP A 18 7.10 -8.78 20.18
CA TRP A 18 8.37 -9.49 20.15
C TRP A 18 9.40 -8.80 19.25
N ALA A 19 8.98 -8.28 18.09
CA ALA A 19 9.86 -7.49 17.22
C ALA A 19 10.36 -6.23 17.93
N GLY A 20 9.47 -5.45 18.54
CA GLY A 20 9.85 -4.24 19.27
C GLY A 20 10.76 -4.53 20.47
N VAL A 21 10.60 -5.67 21.16
CA VAL A 21 11.52 -6.13 22.21
C VAL A 21 12.92 -6.42 21.65
N LEU A 22 13.01 -7.19 20.56
CA LEU A 22 14.27 -7.53 19.93
C LEU A 22 14.99 -6.28 19.39
N VAL A 23 14.25 -5.39 18.72
CA VAL A 23 14.76 -4.10 18.22
C VAL A 23 15.23 -3.23 19.39
N SER A 24 14.45 -3.12 20.47
CA SER A 24 14.84 -2.34 21.65
C SER A 24 16.16 -2.82 22.26
N CYS A 25 16.35 -4.14 22.36
CA CYS A 25 17.62 -4.72 22.83
C CYS A 25 18.78 -4.43 21.87
N LEU A 26 18.55 -4.57 20.56
CA LEU A 26 19.56 -4.34 19.53
C LEU A 26 19.98 -2.85 19.48
N CYS A 27 19.00 -1.95 19.47
CA CYS A 27 19.19 -0.51 19.53
C CYS A 27 19.83 -0.06 20.85
N ALA A 28 19.53 -0.69 21.98
CA ALA A 28 20.20 -0.38 23.25
C ALA A 28 21.72 -0.67 23.20
N LEU A 29 22.13 -1.78 22.58
CA LEU A 29 23.54 -2.15 22.44
C LEU A 29 24.31 -1.19 21.54
N ALA A 30 23.76 -0.87 20.36
CA ALA A 30 24.41 0.03 19.40
C ALA A 30 24.27 1.51 19.84
N GLY A 31 23.07 1.92 20.20
CA GLY A 31 22.67 3.29 20.52
C GLY A 31 23.36 3.87 21.76
N THR A 32 23.66 3.04 22.77
CA THR A 32 24.45 3.50 23.92
C THR A 32 25.80 4.07 23.50
N TRP A 33 26.49 3.42 22.55
CA TRP A 33 27.77 3.93 22.05
C TRP A 33 27.61 5.14 21.13
N VAL A 34 26.51 5.22 20.38
CA VAL A 34 26.17 6.38 19.54
C VAL A 34 25.99 7.62 20.41
N VAL A 35 25.20 7.51 21.49
CA VAL A 35 24.93 8.61 22.43
C VAL A 35 26.20 9.01 23.19
N LEU A 36 26.93 8.04 23.78
CA LEU A 36 28.13 8.34 24.57
C LEU A 36 29.27 8.97 23.77
N ARG A 37 29.33 8.72 22.45
CA ARG A 37 30.34 9.33 21.56
C ARG A 37 29.83 10.57 20.83
N GLY A 38 28.62 11.04 21.11
CA GLY A 38 28.04 12.22 20.45
C GLY A 38 27.79 12.03 18.95
N MET A 39 27.57 10.80 18.50
CA MET A 39 27.39 10.46 17.08
C MET A 39 25.92 10.37 16.66
N ALA A 40 25.00 11.06 17.34
CA ALA A 40 23.56 10.90 17.09
C ALA A 40 23.18 11.15 15.62
N PHE A 41 23.83 12.10 14.95
CA PHE A 41 23.64 12.40 13.52
C PHE A 41 23.96 11.21 12.59
N LEU A 42 24.80 10.28 13.02
CA LEU A 42 25.12 9.08 12.24
C LEU A 42 23.88 8.20 12.01
N GLY A 43 22.99 8.07 13.00
CA GLY A 43 21.80 7.22 12.87
C GLY A 43 20.86 7.70 11.77
N ASP A 44 20.65 9.01 11.70
CA ASP A 44 19.85 9.66 10.66
C ASP A 44 20.53 9.60 9.29
N ALA A 45 21.83 9.93 9.25
CA ALA A 45 22.65 9.83 8.04
C ALA A 45 22.62 8.42 7.43
N MET A 46 22.72 7.37 8.26
CA MET A 46 22.66 5.98 7.81
C MET A 46 21.27 5.58 7.32
N SER A 47 20.21 6.10 7.93
CA SER A 47 18.83 5.81 7.51
C SER A 47 18.57 6.27 6.07
N HIS A 48 19.00 7.48 5.75
CA HIS A 48 18.96 8.01 4.37
C HIS A 48 20.06 7.44 3.47
N GLY A 49 21.19 7.04 4.06
CA GLY A 49 22.27 6.35 3.39
C GLY A 49 21.89 4.99 2.82
N MET A 50 20.80 4.37 3.29
CA MET A 50 20.28 3.13 2.72
C MET A 50 19.55 3.35 1.38
N LEU A 51 19.05 4.58 1.13
CA LEU A 51 18.15 4.89 0.02
C LEU A 51 18.71 4.50 -1.36
N PRO A 52 19.99 4.77 -1.72
CA PRO A 52 20.53 4.34 -3.01
C PRO A 52 20.55 2.83 -3.18
N GLY A 53 20.85 2.08 -2.12
CA GLY A 53 20.89 0.63 -2.18
C GLY A 53 19.51 0.01 -2.32
N VAL A 54 18.55 0.53 -1.57
CA VAL A 54 17.13 0.16 -1.70
C VAL A 54 16.64 0.51 -3.11
N ALA A 55 17.05 1.67 -3.64
CA ALA A 55 16.73 2.08 -5.00
C ALA A 55 17.28 1.14 -6.07
N ILE A 56 18.56 0.81 -6.00
CA ILE A 56 19.18 -0.13 -6.96
C ILE A 56 18.57 -1.53 -6.84
N ALA A 57 18.37 -2.04 -5.62
CA ALA A 57 17.80 -3.36 -5.42
C ALA A 57 16.37 -3.45 -5.98
N SER A 58 15.54 -2.44 -5.72
CA SER A 58 14.19 -2.35 -6.27
C SER A 58 14.20 -2.28 -7.81
N LEU A 59 15.06 -1.44 -8.40
CA LEU A 59 15.19 -1.32 -9.86
C LEU A 59 15.62 -2.61 -10.56
N LEU A 60 16.38 -3.46 -9.87
CA LEU A 60 16.84 -4.75 -10.38
C LEU A 60 15.90 -5.91 -10.04
N GLY A 61 14.77 -5.67 -9.37
CA GLY A 61 13.89 -6.72 -8.86
C GLY A 61 14.54 -7.62 -7.80
N GLY A 62 15.56 -7.11 -7.10
CA GLY A 62 16.34 -7.82 -6.09
C GLY A 62 15.83 -7.61 -4.66
N ASN A 63 16.51 -8.23 -3.70
CA ASN A 63 16.15 -8.14 -2.29
C ASN A 63 16.52 -6.78 -1.69
N LEU A 64 15.51 -6.02 -1.23
CA LEU A 64 15.66 -4.69 -0.63
C LEU A 64 16.56 -4.68 0.61
N PHE A 65 16.54 -5.74 1.42
CA PHE A 65 17.41 -5.90 2.59
C PHE A 65 18.88 -5.88 2.19
N VAL A 66 19.22 -6.62 1.13
CA VAL A 66 20.60 -6.72 0.62
C VAL A 66 21.04 -5.38 0.05
N GLY A 67 20.15 -4.68 -0.67
CA GLY A 67 20.39 -3.32 -1.16
C GLY A 67 20.69 -2.34 -0.02
N ALA A 68 19.82 -2.29 0.99
CA ALA A 68 20.00 -1.45 2.18
C ALA A 68 21.30 -1.78 2.92
N ALA A 69 21.57 -3.07 3.14
CA ALA A 69 22.79 -3.55 3.79
C ALA A 69 24.05 -3.13 3.04
N ALA A 70 24.06 -3.27 1.71
CA ALA A 70 25.19 -2.90 0.87
C ALA A 70 25.46 -1.38 0.94
N SER A 71 24.42 -0.56 0.84
CA SER A 71 24.56 0.89 0.87
C SER A 71 24.93 1.42 2.26
N ALA A 72 24.30 0.92 3.32
CA ALA A 72 24.67 1.26 4.70
C ALA A 72 26.12 0.84 5.02
N SER A 73 26.57 -0.31 4.49
CA SER A 73 27.96 -0.75 4.61
C SER A 73 28.92 0.15 3.82
N ALA A 74 28.54 0.59 2.62
CA ALA A 74 29.31 1.55 1.84
C ALA A 74 29.43 2.90 2.58
N MET A 75 28.37 3.38 3.22
CA MET A 75 28.42 4.56 4.07
C MET A 75 29.36 4.36 5.26
N ALA A 76 29.21 3.27 6.02
CA ALA A 76 30.08 2.98 7.17
C ALA A 76 31.56 2.87 6.77
N PHE A 77 31.85 2.25 5.62
CA PHE A 77 33.19 2.20 5.05
C PHE A 77 33.69 3.60 4.66
N GLY A 78 32.86 4.39 4.00
CA GLY A 78 33.16 5.78 3.63
C GLY A 78 33.51 6.63 4.84
N VAL A 79 32.68 6.59 5.89
CA VAL A 79 32.91 7.34 7.15
C VAL A 79 34.24 6.91 7.78
N THR A 80 34.51 5.60 7.81
CA THR A 80 35.78 5.06 8.32
C THR A 80 36.97 5.51 7.47
N ALA A 81 36.83 5.55 6.14
CA ALA A 81 37.89 5.89 5.21
C ALA A 81 38.23 7.39 5.25
N LEU A 82 37.21 8.27 5.17
CA LEU A 82 37.37 9.72 5.22
C LEU A 82 37.90 10.17 6.58
N GLY A 83 37.42 9.55 7.66
CA GLY A 83 37.89 9.78 9.03
C GLY A 83 39.35 9.37 9.29
N ARG A 84 40.04 8.72 8.33
CA ARG A 84 41.49 8.48 8.42
C ARG A 84 42.30 9.75 8.19
N THR A 85 41.74 10.72 7.47
CA THR A 85 42.41 11.98 7.18
C THR A 85 42.27 12.93 8.37
N ARG A 86 43.33 13.65 8.74
CA ARG A 86 43.25 14.67 9.81
C ARG A 86 42.56 15.96 9.36
N ARG A 87 42.15 16.05 8.10
CA ARG A 87 41.63 17.28 7.49
C ARG A 87 40.14 17.47 7.72
N PHE A 88 39.38 16.39 7.91
CA PHE A 88 37.93 16.45 8.08
C PHE A 88 37.53 15.97 9.49
N SER A 89 36.54 16.63 10.10
CA SER A 89 35.92 16.12 11.32
C SER A 89 35.08 14.88 10.99
N GLN A 90 34.76 14.09 12.02
CA GLN A 90 33.89 12.93 11.87
C GLN A 90 32.50 13.35 11.36
N ASP A 91 31.97 14.45 11.89
CA ASP A 91 30.65 14.98 11.51
C ASP A 91 30.64 15.51 10.08
N THR A 92 31.72 16.17 9.63
CA THR A 92 31.85 16.58 8.22
C THR A 92 31.87 15.39 7.28
N SER A 93 32.54 14.29 7.66
CA SER A 93 32.60 13.07 6.85
C SER A 93 31.22 12.41 6.75
N ILE A 94 30.49 12.33 7.86
CA ILE A 94 29.12 11.81 7.90
C ILE A 94 28.19 12.69 7.05
N GLY A 95 28.25 14.01 7.21
CA GLY A 95 27.40 14.95 6.46
C GLY A 95 27.64 14.91 4.96
N LEU A 96 28.89 14.83 4.51
CA LEU A 96 29.21 14.77 3.08
C LEU A 96 28.72 13.47 2.43
N LEU A 97 28.89 12.33 3.13
CA LEU A 97 28.39 11.04 2.65
C LEU A 97 26.87 10.98 2.68
N PHE A 98 26.23 11.52 3.72
CA PHE A 98 24.79 11.67 3.81
C PHE A 98 24.23 12.42 2.60
N VAL A 99 24.71 13.64 2.33
CA VAL A 99 24.22 14.45 1.20
C VAL A 99 24.51 13.75 -0.13
N GLY A 100 25.71 13.20 -0.31
CA GLY A 100 26.09 12.54 -1.57
C GLY A 100 25.27 11.28 -1.85
N MET A 101 25.06 10.43 -0.84
CA MET A 101 24.26 9.22 -0.99
C MET A 101 22.78 9.54 -1.11
N LEU A 102 22.25 10.48 -0.31
CA LEU A 102 20.87 10.92 -0.47
C LEU A 102 20.62 11.47 -1.88
N ALA A 103 21.49 12.34 -2.38
CA ALA A 103 21.40 12.87 -3.75
C ALA A 103 21.45 11.75 -4.80
N LEU A 104 22.37 10.78 -4.66
CA LEU A 104 22.45 9.62 -5.55
C LEU A 104 21.14 8.81 -5.54
N GLY A 105 20.60 8.55 -4.36
CA GLY A 105 19.36 7.81 -4.20
C GLY A 105 18.18 8.55 -4.83
N VAL A 106 18.05 9.86 -4.60
CA VAL A 106 17.01 10.70 -5.23
C VAL A 106 17.17 10.71 -6.74
N ILE A 107 18.39 10.81 -7.28
CA ILE A 107 18.64 10.75 -8.74
C ILE A 107 18.15 9.41 -9.30
N LEU A 108 18.49 8.28 -8.66
CA LEU A 108 18.05 6.95 -9.09
C LEU A 108 16.53 6.84 -9.10
N VAL A 109 15.87 7.28 -8.02
CA VAL A 109 14.40 7.27 -7.90
C VAL A 109 13.73 8.17 -8.93
N SER A 110 14.30 9.37 -9.18
CA SER A 110 13.72 10.34 -10.12
C SER A 110 13.74 9.87 -11.58
N HIS A 111 14.62 8.92 -11.92
CA HIS A 111 14.77 8.41 -13.28
C HIS A 111 13.96 7.14 -13.54
N SER A 112 13.35 6.57 -12.50
CA SER A 112 12.63 5.30 -12.57
C SER A 112 11.12 5.51 -12.62
N GLU A 113 10.52 5.16 -13.76
CA GLU A 113 9.08 5.31 -14.00
C GLU A 113 8.20 4.40 -13.12
N SER A 114 8.81 3.41 -12.45
CA SER A 114 8.14 2.36 -11.65
C SER A 114 8.43 2.46 -10.14
N PHE A 115 9.07 3.53 -9.68
CA PHE A 115 9.53 3.65 -8.29
C PHE A 115 8.50 4.35 -7.42
N ALA A 116 7.33 3.74 -7.29
CA ALA A 116 6.47 3.96 -6.15
C ALA A 116 6.92 3.03 -5.03
N VAL A 117 8.15 3.22 -4.52
CA VAL A 117 8.41 2.72 -3.16
C VAL A 117 7.51 3.57 -2.28
N ASP A 118 6.61 2.90 -1.57
CA ASP A 118 5.76 3.50 -0.57
C ASP A 118 6.69 4.13 0.49
N LEU A 119 7.09 5.39 0.27
CA LEU A 119 8.05 6.11 1.10
C LEU A 119 7.52 6.19 2.53
N THR A 120 6.20 6.19 2.67
CA THR A 120 5.45 6.09 3.91
C THR A 120 5.76 4.76 4.63
N ALA A 121 5.64 3.62 3.95
CA ALA A 121 6.03 2.31 4.50
C ALA A 121 7.54 2.24 4.81
N PHE A 122 8.39 2.89 4.02
CA PHE A 122 9.84 2.93 4.28
C PHE A 122 10.21 3.83 5.48
N LEU A 123 9.56 4.99 5.63
CA LEU A 123 9.83 5.98 6.69
C LEU A 123 9.24 5.54 8.03
N PHE A 124 7.98 5.07 8.01
CA PHE A 124 7.23 4.76 9.22
C PHE A 124 7.25 3.27 9.58
N GLY A 125 7.48 2.39 8.60
CA GLY A 125 7.37 0.93 8.78
C GLY A 125 5.94 0.49 9.08
N ASP A 126 5.70 -0.81 9.00
CA ASP A 126 4.49 -1.42 9.56
C ASP A 126 4.86 -2.47 10.60
N VAL A 127 4.87 -2.03 11.86
CA VAL A 127 5.18 -2.87 13.02
C VAL A 127 4.13 -3.97 13.23
N LEU A 128 2.91 -3.78 12.72
CA LEU A 128 1.83 -4.76 12.85
C LEU A 128 1.94 -5.85 11.78
N ALA A 129 2.54 -5.56 10.62
CA ALA A 129 2.76 -6.52 9.52
C ALA A 129 3.95 -7.49 9.71
N VAL A 130 4.54 -7.55 10.91
CA VAL A 130 5.70 -8.41 11.21
C VAL A 130 5.38 -9.89 10.95
N ARG A 131 6.24 -10.56 10.16
CA ARG A 131 6.16 -12.00 9.91
C ARG A 131 7.08 -12.77 10.86
N ALA A 132 6.82 -14.06 11.02
CA ALA A 132 7.64 -14.93 11.88
C ALA A 132 9.12 -15.00 11.43
N GLN A 133 9.39 -14.93 10.13
CA GLN A 133 10.75 -14.88 9.58
C GLN A 133 11.54 -13.65 10.03
N ASP A 134 10.87 -12.50 10.21
CA ASP A 134 11.50 -11.23 10.56
C ASP A 134 11.99 -11.27 12.01
N LEU A 135 11.24 -11.94 12.90
CA LEU A 135 11.67 -12.22 14.27
C LEU A 135 12.94 -13.09 14.29
N GLY A 136 13.03 -14.07 13.39
CA GLY A 136 14.22 -14.89 13.22
C GLY A 136 15.44 -14.05 12.82
N HIS A 137 15.30 -13.15 11.85
CA HIS A 137 16.37 -12.24 11.42
C HIS A 137 16.80 -11.28 12.54
N LEU A 138 15.85 -10.70 13.28
CA LEU A 138 16.13 -9.83 14.42
C LEU A 138 16.84 -10.59 15.56
N ALA A 139 16.41 -11.81 15.86
CA ALA A 139 17.03 -12.65 16.87
C ALA A 139 18.48 -13.00 16.51
N VAL A 140 18.73 -13.36 15.24
CA VAL A 140 20.10 -13.59 14.73
C VAL A 140 20.94 -12.33 14.81
N ALA A 141 20.41 -11.18 14.38
CA ALA A 141 21.11 -9.91 14.46
C ALA A 141 21.49 -9.54 15.91
N LEU A 142 20.57 -9.75 16.86
CA LEU A 142 20.83 -9.55 18.29
C LEU A 142 21.88 -10.54 18.83
N ALA A 143 21.80 -11.81 18.44
CA ALA A 143 22.77 -12.84 18.80
C ALA A 143 24.18 -12.56 18.27
N VAL A 144 24.31 -11.84 17.15
CA VAL A 144 25.59 -11.35 16.62
C VAL A 144 26.03 -10.05 17.31
N ALA A 145 25.11 -9.12 17.54
CA ALA A 145 25.39 -7.82 18.14
C ALA A 145 25.87 -7.92 19.59
N ALA A 146 25.29 -8.82 20.39
CA ALA A 146 25.63 -8.96 21.80
C ALA A 146 27.09 -9.39 22.06
N PRO A 147 27.64 -10.44 21.41
CA PRO A 147 29.07 -10.77 21.50
C PRO A 147 29.98 -9.65 21.01
N VAL A 148 29.62 -8.95 19.92
CA VAL A 148 30.40 -7.81 19.40
C VAL A 148 30.46 -6.69 20.44
N ALA A 149 29.33 -6.35 21.07
CA ALA A 149 29.27 -5.36 22.13
C ALA A 149 30.06 -5.81 23.38
N LEU A 150 29.97 -7.08 23.76
CA LEU A 150 30.64 -7.64 24.94
C LEU A 150 32.17 -7.68 24.76
N TRP A 151 32.66 -8.28 23.68
CA TRP A 151 34.10 -8.39 23.42
C TRP A 151 34.71 -7.05 23.00
N GLY A 152 33.96 -6.23 22.27
CA GLY A 152 34.35 -4.89 21.87
C GLY A 152 34.36 -3.88 23.00
N HIS A 153 33.67 -4.15 24.12
CA HIS A 153 33.43 -3.20 25.22
C HIS A 153 34.71 -2.45 25.64
N ARG A 154 35.79 -3.16 26.00
CA ARG A 154 37.06 -2.53 26.44
C ARG A 154 37.64 -1.57 25.40
N ALA A 155 37.56 -1.94 24.11
CA ALA A 155 38.08 -1.14 23.02
C ALA A 155 37.18 0.09 22.72
N PHE A 156 35.85 -0.08 22.80
CA PHE A 156 34.88 1.01 22.61
C PHE A 156 34.96 2.04 23.75
N VAL A 157 35.12 1.60 24.99
CA VAL A 157 35.35 2.49 26.14
C VAL A 157 36.62 3.31 25.93
N ALA A 158 37.75 2.65 25.62
CA ALA A 158 39.01 3.35 25.41
C ALA A 158 38.93 4.37 24.25
N LEU A 159 38.20 4.03 23.18
CA LEU A 159 37.97 4.91 22.04
C LEU A 159 37.07 6.11 22.38
N THR A 160 36.13 5.97 23.32
CA THR A 160 35.21 7.03 23.75
C THR A 160 35.93 8.13 24.55
N PHE A 161 36.97 7.77 25.32
CA PHE A 161 37.77 8.75 26.08
C PHE A 161 38.83 9.46 25.23
N ASP A 162 39.76 8.72 24.61
CA ASP A 162 40.80 9.28 23.75
C ASP A 162 41.42 8.20 22.83
N PRO A 163 41.36 8.36 21.49
CA PRO A 163 42.04 7.48 20.53
C PRO A 163 43.56 7.33 20.74
N ARG A 164 44.24 8.27 21.37
CA ARG A 164 45.67 8.19 21.73
C ARG A 164 45.88 7.28 22.94
N LYS A 165 45.03 7.41 23.95
CA LYS A 165 45.03 6.53 25.14
C LYS A 165 44.74 5.08 24.77
N ALA A 166 43.79 4.84 23.87
CA ALA A 166 43.50 3.51 23.33
C ALA A 166 44.74 2.87 22.67
N ARG A 167 45.53 3.64 21.91
CA ARG A 167 46.79 3.17 21.31
C ARG A 167 47.84 2.80 22.36
N THR A 168 48.00 3.61 23.41
CA THR A 168 48.95 3.31 24.49
C THR A 168 48.57 2.07 25.30
N LEU A 169 47.28 1.72 25.35
CA LEU A 169 46.77 0.51 25.99
C LEU A 169 46.86 -0.74 25.09
N GLY A 170 47.57 -0.67 23.96
CA GLY A 170 47.73 -1.78 23.02
C GLY A 170 46.49 -2.09 22.17
N MET A 171 45.45 -1.26 22.24
CA MET A 171 44.24 -1.44 21.45
C MET A 171 44.43 -0.93 20.01
N ARG A 172 43.53 -1.36 19.11
CA ARG A 172 43.47 -0.93 17.72
C ARG A 172 42.30 0.04 17.50
N PRO A 173 42.41 1.34 17.84
CA PRO A 173 41.29 2.28 17.81
C PRO A 173 40.60 2.38 16.45
N ARG A 174 41.33 2.21 15.35
CA ARG A 174 40.75 2.19 13.99
C ARG A 174 39.83 0.98 13.76
N LEU A 175 40.26 -0.20 14.20
CA LEU A 175 39.46 -1.41 14.11
C LEU A 175 38.25 -1.31 15.05
N ALA A 176 38.45 -0.82 16.27
CA ALA A 176 37.36 -0.59 17.22
C ALA A 176 36.31 0.38 16.67
N HIS A 177 36.72 1.46 15.99
CA HIS A 177 35.79 2.37 15.34
C HIS A 177 35.02 1.70 14.19
N ALA A 178 35.71 0.95 13.33
CA ALA A 178 35.06 0.23 12.22
C ALA A 178 34.07 -0.84 12.72
N VAL A 179 34.44 -1.61 13.76
CA VAL A 179 33.55 -2.61 14.37
C VAL A 179 32.35 -1.93 15.04
N LEU A 180 32.55 -0.78 15.69
CA LEU A 180 31.46 -0.01 16.27
C LEU A 180 30.50 0.52 15.20
N LEU A 181 31.02 1.05 14.09
CA LEU A 181 30.19 1.45 12.96
C LEU A 181 29.44 0.25 12.39
N GLY A 182 30.10 -0.91 12.24
CA GLY A 182 29.45 -2.15 11.81
C GLY A 182 28.34 -2.62 12.76
N LEU A 183 28.50 -2.47 14.07
CA LEU A 183 27.45 -2.75 15.06
C LEU A 183 26.23 -1.84 14.88
N VAL A 184 26.46 -0.54 14.62
CA VAL A 184 25.39 0.43 14.34
C VAL A 184 24.71 0.10 13.01
N THR A 185 25.49 -0.20 11.96
CA THR A 185 24.97 -0.64 10.66
C THR A 185 24.09 -1.87 10.81
N LEU A 186 24.55 -2.89 11.53
CA LEU A 186 23.80 -4.11 11.78
C LEU A 186 22.47 -3.79 12.49
N ALA A 187 22.50 -2.95 13.52
CA ALA A 187 21.31 -2.58 14.28
C ALA A 187 20.27 -1.85 13.39
N ILE A 188 20.71 -0.88 12.59
CA ILE A 188 19.83 -0.12 11.70
C ILE A 188 19.28 -1.02 10.58
N VAL A 189 20.15 -1.76 9.89
CA VAL A 189 19.77 -2.60 8.74
C VAL A 189 18.85 -3.76 9.16
N ALA A 190 19.11 -4.41 10.30
CA ALA A 190 18.27 -5.50 10.77
C ALA A 190 16.88 -5.01 11.23
N SER A 191 16.79 -3.79 11.73
CA SER A 191 15.56 -3.25 12.31
C SER A 191 14.70 -2.49 11.30
N PHE A 192 15.29 -1.75 10.34
CA PHE A 192 14.52 -0.81 9.50
C PHE A 192 13.43 -1.52 8.67
N GLN A 193 13.69 -2.72 8.16
CA GLN A 193 12.72 -3.43 7.32
C GLN A 193 11.48 -3.86 8.13
N VAL A 194 11.63 -4.01 9.45
CA VAL A 194 10.58 -4.53 10.33
C VAL A 194 9.77 -3.40 10.97
N VAL A 195 10.43 -2.32 11.37
CA VAL A 195 9.82 -1.24 12.18
C VAL A 195 9.91 0.14 11.54
N GLY A 196 10.57 0.29 10.40
CA GLY A 196 10.75 1.58 9.72
C GLY A 196 11.92 2.41 10.26
N THR A 197 12.38 3.40 9.49
CA THR A 197 13.55 4.22 9.87
C THR A 197 13.27 5.14 11.06
N LEU A 198 12.06 5.69 11.16
CA LEU A 198 11.66 6.59 12.24
C LEU A 198 11.73 5.92 13.61
N LEU A 199 11.11 4.74 13.75
CA LEU A 199 11.08 4.01 15.02
C LEU A 199 12.48 3.51 15.40
N VAL A 200 13.25 3.02 14.44
CA VAL A 200 14.64 2.60 14.68
C VAL A 200 15.47 3.75 15.23
N PHE A 201 15.37 4.94 14.64
CA PHE A 201 16.09 6.12 15.13
C PHE A 201 15.62 6.52 16.53
N GLY A 202 14.31 6.53 16.78
CA GLY A 202 13.72 6.79 18.10
C GLY A 202 14.28 5.87 19.18
N LEU A 203 14.28 4.55 18.93
CA LEU A 203 14.80 3.55 19.88
C LEU A 203 16.33 3.53 19.98
N LEU A 204 17.05 3.92 18.93
CA LEU A 204 18.51 4.02 18.92
C LEU A 204 19.02 5.19 19.77
N ILE A 205 18.25 6.28 19.87
CA ILE A 205 18.70 7.51 20.53
C ILE A 205 18.01 7.77 21.88
N ALA A 206 16.67 7.74 21.93
CA ALA A 206 15.94 8.24 23.10
C ALA A 206 16.13 7.35 24.36
N PRO A 207 15.95 6.01 24.31
CA PRO A 207 16.15 5.16 25.49
C PRO A 207 17.60 5.19 26.03
N PRO A 208 18.67 5.11 25.20
CA PRO A 208 20.03 5.24 25.70
C PRO A 208 20.32 6.61 26.30
N ALA A 209 19.85 7.70 25.67
CA ALA A 209 20.01 9.04 26.23
C ALA A 209 19.28 9.19 27.57
N ALA A 210 18.07 8.65 27.70
CA ALA A 210 17.28 8.66 28.93
C ALA A 210 18.00 7.93 30.07
N ALA A 211 18.60 6.77 29.77
CA ALA A 211 19.31 5.95 30.73
C ALA A 211 20.57 6.66 31.31
N THR A 212 21.20 7.59 30.56
CA THR A 212 22.39 8.32 31.06
C THR A 212 22.12 9.23 32.26
N TYR A 213 20.87 9.66 32.48
CA TYR A 213 20.48 10.48 33.65
C TYR A 213 20.48 9.69 34.99
N TRP A 214 20.36 8.36 34.90
CA TRP A 214 20.12 7.47 36.04
C TRP A 214 21.22 6.43 36.24
N ALA A 215 22.04 6.17 35.22
CA ALA A 215 23.11 5.18 35.26
C ALA A 215 24.46 5.78 34.84
N SER A 216 25.52 5.41 35.58
CA SER A 216 26.89 5.87 35.33
C SER A 216 27.82 4.80 34.74
N ARG A 217 27.40 3.53 34.76
CA ARG A 217 28.15 2.41 34.16
C ARG A 217 27.55 2.05 32.82
N ILE A 218 28.38 1.85 31.79
CA ILE A 218 27.94 1.59 30.42
C ILE A 218 27.02 0.35 30.32
N PRO A 219 27.33 -0.80 30.94
CA PRO A 219 26.41 -1.94 30.93
C PRO A 219 25.06 -1.65 31.59
N THR A 220 25.03 -0.81 32.63
CA THR A 220 23.76 -0.39 33.26
C THR A 220 22.98 0.60 32.42
N ILE A 221 23.67 1.44 31.62
CA ILE A 221 23.03 2.30 30.62
C ILE A 221 22.40 1.44 29.52
N MET A 222 23.12 0.43 29.00
CA MET A 222 22.59 -0.51 28.00
C MET A 222 21.36 -1.26 28.50
N LEU A 223 21.41 -1.80 29.72
CA LEU A 223 20.26 -2.49 30.32
C LEU A 223 19.09 -1.54 30.55
N GLY A 224 19.34 -0.34 31.08
CA GLY A 224 18.32 0.68 31.27
C GLY A 224 17.68 1.12 29.96
N ALA A 225 18.48 1.27 28.90
CA ALA A 225 18.01 1.61 27.57
C ALA A 225 17.12 0.50 26.98
N ALA A 226 17.50 -0.77 27.14
CA ALA A 226 16.69 -1.90 26.69
C ALA A 226 15.34 -1.94 27.43
N VAL A 227 15.34 -1.76 28.75
CA VAL A 227 14.11 -1.72 29.56
C VAL A 227 13.21 -0.55 29.15
N LEU A 228 13.78 0.64 28.96
CA LEU A 228 13.02 1.82 28.51
C LEU A 228 12.47 1.63 27.09
N GLY A 229 13.22 1.03 26.17
CA GLY A 229 12.76 0.70 24.83
C GLY A 229 11.63 -0.33 24.82
N VAL A 230 11.75 -1.40 25.63
CA VAL A 230 10.67 -2.39 25.80
C VAL A 230 9.43 -1.74 26.41
N THR A 231 9.61 -0.87 27.40
CA THR A 231 8.51 -0.11 28.01
C THR A 231 7.82 0.79 26.97
N ALA A 232 8.60 1.48 26.13
CA ALA A 232 8.07 2.28 25.04
C ALA A 232 7.30 1.44 24.02
N THR A 233 7.78 0.23 23.71
CA THR A 233 7.11 -0.70 22.80
C THR A 233 5.76 -1.13 23.37
N VAL A 234 5.73 -1.58 24.63
CA VAL A 234 4.49 -2.03 25.28
C VAL A 234 3.48 -0.89 25.38
N ALA A 235 3.89 0.26 25.91
CA ALA A 235 3.00 1.41 26.08
C ALA A 235 2.58 2.01 24.73
N GLY A 236 3.48 2.04 23.74
CA GLY A 236 3.17 2.52 22.39
C GLY A 236 2.16 1.65 21.66
N LEU A 237 2.29 0.33 21.75
CA LEU A 237 1.30 -0.61 21.18
C LEU A 237 -0.05 -0.50 21.88
N LEU A 238 -0.07 -0.35 23.21
CA LEU A 238 -1.30 -0.14 23.97
C LEU A 238 -2.02 1.16 23.59
N VAL A 239 -1.28 2.26 23.45
CA VAL A 239 -1.83 3.55 23.03
C VAL A 239 -2.32 3.46 21.58
N SER A 240 -1.53 2.88 20.69
CA SER A 240 -1.88 2.68 19.28
C SER A 240 -3.17 1.88 19.11
N TRP A 241 -3.34 0.79 19.87
CA TRP A 241 -4.55 -0.02 19.84
C TRP A 241 -5.81 0.75 20.24
N HIS A 242 -5.74 1.56 21.30
CA HIS A 242 -6.92 2.26 21.81
C HIS A 242 -7.21 3.59 21.12
N ALA A 243 -6.18 4.23 20.55
CA ALA A 243 -6.30 5.53 19.91
C ALA A 243 -6.31 5.44 18.37
N GLY A 244 -6.19 4.25 17.78
CA GLY A 244 -6.16 4.05 16.33
C GLY A 244 -4.97 4.70 15.63
N THR A 245 -3.85 4.93 16.34
CA THR A 245 -2.68 5.64 15.79
C THR A 245 -1.64 4.69 15.22
N ALA A 246 -0.82 5.16 14.26
CA ALA A 246 0.27 4.38 13.67
C ALA A 246 1.28 3.85 14.72
N ALA A 247 1.30 2.52 14.91
CA ALA A 247 2.04 1.86 15.99
C ALA A 247 3.52 2.27 16.08
N GLY A 248 4.23 2.30 14.94
CA GLY A 248 5.65 2.67 14.89
C GLY A 248 5.90 4.10 15.38
N ALA A 249 5.09 5.06 14.92
CA ALA A 249 5.17 6.45 15.35
C ALA A 249 4.81 6.63 16.82
N THR A 250 3.79 5.92 17.31
CA THR A 250 3.38 5.97 18.71
C THR A 250 4.47 5.43 19.64
N ILE A 251 5.10 4.31 19.31
CA ILE A 251 6.23 3.77 20.10
C ILE A 251 7.39 4.77 20.14
N ALA A 252 7.73 5.37 19.00
CA ALA A 252 8.80 6.36 18.94
C ALA A 252 8.49 7.59 19.80
N LEU A 253 7.25 8.09 19.74
CA LEU A 253 6.79 9.21 20.56
C LEU A 253 6.84 8.88 22.05
N VAL A 254 6.43 7.67 22.45
CA VAL A 254 6.54 7.20 23.84
C VAL A 254 8.01 7.11 24.27
N ALA A 255 8.91 6.62 23.43
CA ALA A 255 10.35 6.58 23.74
C ALA A 255 10.93 7.99 23.99
N VAL A 256 10.52 8.97 23.17
CA VAL A 256 10.89 10.39 23.34
C VAL A 256 10.28 10.97 24.63
N ALA A 257 9.02 10.65 24.93
CA ALA A 257 8.37 11.08 26.17
C ALA A 257 9.10 10.53 27.41
N LEU A 258 9.47 9.23 27.39
CA LEU A 258 10.27 8.62 28.45
C LEU A 258 11.63 9.30 28.64
N PHE A 259 12.26 9.77 27.56
CA PHE A 259 13.47 10.59 27.66
C PHE A 259 13.24 11.90 28.41
N PHE A 260 12.22 12.67 28.04
CA PHE A 260 11.93 13.94 28.71
C PHE A 260 11.51 13.73 30.18
N LEU A 261 10.77 12.66 30.47
CA LEU A 261 10.42 12.28 31.85
C LEU A 261 11.66 11.90 32.67
N ALA A 262 12.59 11.13 32.09
CA ALA A 262 13.85 10.79 32.74
C ALA A 262 14.71 12.03 33.02
N ALA A 263 14.76 12.98 32.07
CA ALA A 263 15.48 14.24 32.23
C ALA A 263 14.87 15.13 33.32
N LEU A 264 13.53 15.30 33.31
CA LEU A 264 12.82 16.08 34.31
C LEU A 264 12.97 15.47 35.71
N GLY A 265 12.84 14.14 35.84
CA GLY A 265 13.04 13.43 37.10
C GLY A 265 14.45 13.62 37.66
N ALA A 266 15.47 13.63 36.80
CA ALA A 266 16.84 13.92 37.22
C ALA A 266 17.03 15.37 37.68
N GLN A 267 16.44 16.35 36.98
CA GLN A 267 16.47 17.75 37.40
C GLN A 267 15.81 17.97 38.76
N VAL A 268 14.66 17.34 39.01
CA VAL A 268 13.95 17.43 40.29
C VAL A 268 14.79 16.79 41.41
N ARG A 269 15.35 15.60 41.17
CA ARG A 269 16.27 14.92 42.12
C ARG A 269 17.42 15.84 42.52
N ASP A 270 18.05 16.49 41.54
CA ASP A 270 19.22 17.33 41.79
C ASP A 270 18.83 18.63 42.53
N ARG A 271 17.66 19.23 42.24
CA ARG A 271 17.12 20.36 43.01
C ARG A 271 16.78 19.99 44.45
N VAL A 272 16.13 18.85 44.68
CA VAL A 272 15.80 18.37 46.04
C VAL A 272 17.07 18.08 46.85
N ARG A 273 18.13 17.60 46.20
CA ARG A 273 19.43 17.33 46.83
C ARG A 273 20.19 18.60 47.20
N ILE A 274 20.03 19.68 46.43
CA ILE A 274 20.62 21.01 46.72
C ILE A 274 19.80 21.76 47.78
N SER A 275 18.48 21.61 47.81
CA SER A 275 17.58 22.21 48.79
C SER A 275 17.51 21.45 50.12
N GLY A 276 18.58 20.76 50.51
CA GLY A 276 18.77 20.11 51.82
C GLY A 276 18.89 21.08 53.01
N ALA A 277 18.11 22.17 53.01
CA ALA A 277 17.78 22.97 54.17
C ALA A 277 16.29 23.38 54.07
N GLY A 278 15.41 22.51 54.56
CA GLY A 278 14.05 22.88 54.97
C GLY A 278 12.91 22.49 54.03
N GLY A 279 12.11 21.52 54.49
CA GLY A 279 10.64 21.61 54.38
C GLY A 279 9.97 20.78 53.29
N GLN A 280 9.76 19.49 53.57
CA GLN A 280 8.51 18.69 53.46
C GLN A 280 7.40 18.96 52.42
N HIS A 281 7.55 19.85 51.42
CA HIS A 281 6.49 20.16 50.45
C HIS A 281 6.74 19.64 49.01
N ALA A 282 7.93 19.12 48.72
CA ALA A 282 8.27 18.66 47.37
C ALA A 282 7.68 17.27 47.00
N VAL A 283 7.30 16.45 47.99
CA VAL A 283 6.80 15.08 47.74
C VAL A 283 5.34 15.08 47.28
N LEU A 284 4.55 16.10 47.62
CA LEU A 284 3.16 16.22 47.15
C LEU A 284 3.03 16.68 45.69
N ILE A 285 4.03 17.38 45.13
CA ILE A 285 3.97 17.91 43.75
C ILE A 285 4.33 16.80 42.72
N ALA A 286 5.19 15.86 43.10
CA ALA A 286 5.49 14.69 42.26
C ALA A 286 4.32 13.69 42.19
N ALA A 287 3.48 13.62 43.24
CA ALA A 287 2.25 12.81 43.24
C ALA A 287 1.11 13.48 42.44
N LEU A 288 1.08 14.82 42.34
CA LEU A 288 0.06 15.53 41.56
C LEU A 288 0.30 15.47 40.03
N LEU A 289 1.53 15.22 39.58
CA LEU A 289 1.86 15.12 38.15
C LEU A 289 1.71 13.71 37.55
N VAL A 290 1.39 12.71 38.39
CA VAL A 290 0.98 11.37 37.94
C VAL A 290 -0.55 11.28 37.76
N VAL A 291 -1.31 12.33 38.11
CA VAL A 291 -2.79 12.35 38.05
C VAL A 291 -3.38 13.42 37.10
N LEU A 292 -2.56 14.23 36.41
CA LEU A 292 -3.06 15.01 35.26
C LEU A 292 -2.55 14.38 33.96
N PRO A 293 -3.42 13.64 33.28
CA PRO A 293 -4.38 14.30 32.40
C PRO A 293 -5.81 13.82 32.64
N LEU A 294 -6.53 14.37 33.63
CA LEU A 294 -7.97 14.13 33.78
C LEU A 294 -8.82 15.38 34.05
N ALA A 295 -8.24 16.58 34.06
CA ALA A 295 -8.99 17.83 34.22
C ALA A 295 -8.50 18.86 33.21
N GLY A 296 -8.95 18.73 31.96
CA GLY A 296 -8.55 19.63 30.88
C GLY A 296 -9.31 19.47 29.58
N CYS A 297 -10.15 18.45 29.42
CA CYS A 297 -11.09 18.39 28.32
C CYS A 297 -12.49 18.52 28.90
N GLY A 298 -13.07 19.71 28.78
CA GLY A 298 -14.51 19.80 28.60
C GLY A 298 -14.81 19.04 27.31
N THR A 299 -15.08 17.74 27.44
CA THR A 299 -15.62 16.94 26.36
C THR A 299 -17.02 17.48 26.09
N LYS A 300 -17.13 18.37 25.11
CA LYS A 300 -18.14 18.07 24.11
C LYS A 300 -17.82 16.65 23.67
N PRO A 301 -18.78 15.71 23.61
CA PRO A 301 -18.51 14.45 22.93
C PRO A 301 -17.85 14.84 21.62
N ALA A 302 -16.62 14.40 21.42
CA ALA A 302 -16.02 14.46 20.11
C ALA A 302 -17.05 13.70 19.28
N GLN A 303 -17.77 14.44 18.45
CA GLN A 303 -18.47 13.85 17.35
C GLN A 303 -17.36 13.10 16.64
N GLU A 304 -17.38 11.77 16.73
CA GLU A 304 -16.49 10.92 15.95
C GLU A 304 -16.52 11.54 14.56
N GLU A 305 -15.39 12.10 14.13
CA GLU A 305 -15.25 12.46 12.73
C GLU A 305 -15.30 11.13 12.02
N VAL A 306 -16.51 10.78 11.58
CA VAL A 306 -16.80 9.60 10.80
C VAL A 306 -15.78 9.60 9.68
N PRO A 307 -14.82 8.66 9.65
CA PRO A 307 -13.79 8.65 8.63
C PRO A 307 -14.44 8.71 7.25
N HIS A 308 -13.86 9.46 6.33
CA HIS A 308 -14.46 9.60 5.01
C HIS A 308 -14.54 8.23 4.32
N GLY A 309 -15.75 7.87 3.87
CA GLY A 309 -16.06 6.55 3.32
C GLY A 309 -16.37 5.47 4.36
N TYR A 310 -16.40 5.80 5.67
CA TYR A 310 -16.97 4.93 6.69
C TYR A 310 -18.47 4.74 6.47
N VAL A 311 -18.91 3.50 6.62
CA VAL A 311 -20.32 3.11 6.67
C VAL A 311 -20.57 2.45 8.02
N GLU A 312 -21.73 2.71 8.62
CA GLU A 312 -22.10 2.09 9.90
C GLU A 312 -21.99 0.56 9.80
N GLY A 313 -21.24 -0.05 10.73
CA GLY A 313 -20.95 -1.49 10.73
C GLY A 313 -19.74 -1.92 9.90
N ALA A 314 -19.03 -0.98 9.27
CA ALA A 314 -17.76 -1.23 8.60
C ALA A 314 -16.58 -1.21 9.58
N GLU A 315 -15.58 -2.03 9.30
CA GLU A 315 -14.28 -2.04 9.96
C GLU A 315 -13.22 -1.53 8.98
N GLU A 316 -12.45 -0.53 9.39
CA GLU A 316 -11.27 -0.09 8.65
C GLU A 316 -10.14 -1.11 8.81
N THR A 317 -9.46 -1.47 7.72
CA THR A 317 -8.40 -2.47 7.67
C THR A 317 -7.09 -1.86 7.16
N GLY A 318 -5.96 -2.43 7.60
CA GLY A 318 -4.63 -1.97 7.17
C GLY A 318 -4.21 -2.41 5.76
N GLU A 319 -4.97 -3.31 5.14
CA GLU A 319 -4.68 -3.86 3.81
C GLU A 319 -5.95 -4.02 2.98
N ALA A 320 -5.78 -4.07 1.65
CA ALA A 320 -6.86 -4.27 0.68
C ALA A 320 -7.65 -5.54 0.96
N GLN A 321 -8.98 -5.42 0.97
CA GLN A 321 -9.91 -6.51 1.27
C GLN A 321 -10.50 -7.06 -0.04
N SER A 322 -9.65 -7.51 -0.97
CA SER A 322 -10.10 -7.95 -2.29
C SER A 322 -11.12 -9.10 -2.19
N ARG A 323 -12.22 -8.96 -2.93
CA ARG A 323 -13.29 -9.97 -3.03
C ARG A 323 -13.67 -10.18 -4.48
N LEU A 324 -14.16 -11.37 -4.80
CA LEU A 324 -14.77 -11.67 -6.09
C LEU A 324 -16.26 -11.86 -5.91
N VAL A 325 -17.07 -11.12 -6.68
CA VAL A 325 -18.49 -11.43 -6.82
C VAL A 325 -18.64 -12.34 -8.03
N VAL A 326 -19.13 -13.55 -7.81
CA VAL A 326 -19.30 -14.58 -8.84
C VAL A 326 -20.76 -14.97 -8.96
N ALA A 327 -21.22 -15.23 -10.18
CA ALA A 327 -22.60 -15.61 -10.46
C ALA A 327 -22.69 -16.77 -11.45
N ASP A 328 -23.66 -17.65 -11.17
CA ASP A 328 -23.99 -18.80 -12.00
C ASP A 328 -25.16 -18.45 -12.94
N GLU A 329 -24.88 -18.53 -14.24
CA GLU A 329 -25.85 -18.21 -15.30
C GLU A 329 -27.09 -19.11 -15.26
N ARG A 330 -26.93 -20.39 -14.90
CA ARG A 330 -28.00 -21.39 -14.95
C ARG A 330 -28.84 -21.41 -13.68
N THR A 331 -28.20 -21.38 -12.51
CA THR A 331 -28.90 -21.45 -11.22
C THR A 331 -29.29 -20.08 -10.68
N GLY A 332 -28.68 -19.02 -11.22
CA GLY A 332 -28.83 -17.65 -10.73
C GLY A 332 -28.12 -17.40 -9.40
N ALA A 333 -27.41 -18.39 -8.84
CA ALA A 333 -26.74 -18.24 -7.54
C ALA A 333 -25.63 -17.19 -7.61
N VAL A 334 -25.58 -16.31 -6.61
CA VAL A 334 -24.54 -15.29 -6.47
C VAL A 334 -23.74 -15.55 -5.19
N ARG A 335 -22.42 -15.50 -5.30
CA ARG A 335 -21.51 -15.67 -4.17
C ARG A 335 -20.52 -14.51 -4.11
N VAL A 336 -20.11 -14.16 -2.91
CA VAL A 336 -18.96 -13.29 -2.67
C VAL A 336 -17.85 -14.15 -2.08
N VAL A 337 -16.73 -14.22 -2.78
CA VAL A 337 -15.53 -14.98 -2.38
C VAL A 337 -14.54 -13.99 -1.78
N ASP A 338 -14.20 -14.18 -0.51
CA ASP A 338 -13.19 -13.40 0.16
C ASP A 338 -11.80 -13.96 -0.18
N LEU A 339 -10.97 -13.17 -0.87
CA LEU A 339 -9.68 -13.67 -1.37
C LEU A 339 -8.64 -13.83 -0.27
N ILE A 340 -8.84 -13.24 0.91
CA ILE A 340 -7.91 -13.36 2.02
C ILE A 340 -8.23 -14.62 2.83
N THR A 341 -9.50 -14.78 3.19
CA THR A 341 -9.96 -15.85 4.10
C THR A 341 -10.43 -17.10 3.37
N GLU A 342 -10.66 -17.02 2.05
CA GLU A 342 -11.33 -18.05 1.23
C GLU A 342 -12.79 -18.32 1.63
N GLU A 343 -13.37 -17.47 2.49
CA GLU A 343 -14.77 -17.58 2.85
C GLU A 343 -15.68 -17.26 1.67
N VAL A 344 -16.71 -18.08 1.46
CA VAL A 344 -17.69 -17.91 0.39
C VAL A 344 -19.04 -17.56 1.00
N THR A 345 -19.47 -16.31 0.81
CA THR A 345 -20.76 -15.80 1.32
C THR A 345 -21.85 -15.95 0.26
N ASP A 346 -23.01 -16.50 0.64
CA ASP A 346 -24.22 -16.51 -0.18
C ASP A 346 -24.94 -15.15 -0.06
N VAL A 347 -25.09 -14.45 -1.18
CA VAL A 347 -25.78 -13.14 -1.25
C VAL A 347 -27.07 -13.22 -2.08
N GLY A 348 -27.58 -14.42 -2.33
CA GLY A 348 -28.88 -14.66 -2.93
C GLY A 348 -28.81 -15.13 -4.39
N ARG A 349 -29.88 -14.82 -5.13
CA ARG A 349 -30.08 -15.28 -6.51
C ARG A 349 -30.57 -14.17 -7.44
N VAL A 350 -30.15 -14.25 -8.70
CA VAL A 350 -30.57 -13.39 -9.80
C VAL A 350 -30.94 -14.28 -10.99
N ASP A 351 -32.20 -14.22 -11.41
CA ASP A 351 -32.67 -15.06 -12.51
C ASP A 351 -32.14 -14.60 -13.87
N GLY A 352 -31.49 -15.52 -14.58
CA GLY A 352 -31.00 -15.28 -15.94
C GLY A 352 -29.88 -14.23 -15.99
N VAL A 353 -28.85 -14.42 -15.16
CA VAL A 353 -27.65 -13.58 -15.19
C VAL A 353 -27.01 -13.66 -16.57
N ARG A 354 -26.78 -12.52 -17.19
CA ARG A 354 -26.17 -12.43 -18.54
C ARG A 354 -24.90 -11.60 -18.59
N ALA A 355 -24.70 -10.72 -17.61
CA ALA A 355 -23.54 -9.86 -17.51
C ALA A 355 -23.34 -9.43 -16.05
N ILE A 356 -22.08 -9.12 -15.71
CA ILE A 356 -21.70 -8.50 -14.45
C ILE A 356 -20.68 -7.40 -14.75
N THR A 357 -20.75 -6.31 -14.01
CA THR A 357 -19.70 -5.28 -13.94
C THR A 357 -19.60 -4.77 -12.51
N GLY A 358 -18.61 -3.93 -12.22
CA GLY A 358 -18.38 -3.42 -10.87
C GLY A 358 -17.72 -2.04 -10.89
N ASP A 359 -17.93 -1.31 -9.79
CA ASP A 359 -17.43 0.06 -9.62
C ASP A 359 -16.33 0.16 -8.54
N GLY A 360 -15.74 -0.98 -8.16
CA GLY A 360 -14.76 -1.10 -7.08
C GLY A 360 -15.37 -1.61 -5.76
N ARG A 361 -16.62 -1.29 -5.45
CA ARG A 361 -17.32 -1.79 -4.23
C ARG A 361 -18.48 -2.71 -4.56
N PHE A 362 -19.34 -2.26 -5.46
CA PHE A 362 -20.58 -2.94 -5.81
C PHE A 362 -20.42 -3.71 -7.12
N ALA A 363 -21.10 -4.84 -7.19
CA ALA A 363 -21.31 -5.58 -8.43
C ALA A 363 -22.73 -5.35 -8.95
N TYR A 364 -22.83 -5.17 -10.27
CA TYR A 364 -24.06 -4.89 -11.00
C TYR A 364 -24.34 -6.05 -11.95
N LEU A 365 -25.32 -6.88 -11.61
CA LEU A 365 -25.64 -8.11 -12.32
C LEU A 365 -26.88 -7.92 -13.19
N THR A 366 -26.75 -8.10 -14.50
CA THR A 366 -27.88 -8.06 -15.42
C THR A 366 -28.70 -9.34 -15.31
N GLY A 367 -29.94 -9.23 -14.83
CA GLY A 367 -30.93 -10.31 -14.80
C GLY A 367 -32.02 -10.14 -15.86
N LYS A 368 -33.19 -10.75 -15.64
CA LYS A 368 -34.38 -10.57 -16.51
C LYS A 368 -35.07 -9.23 -16.26
N GLY A 369 -34.69 -8.20 -17.02
CA GLY A 369 -35.36 -6.89 -17.03
C GLY A 369 -35.02 -5.95 -15.86
N SER A 370 -34.05 -6.35 -15.03
CA SER A 370 -33.49 -5.52 -13.96
C SER A 370 -32.00 -5.80 -13.78
N VAL A 371 -31.25 -4.81 -13.30
CA VAL A 371 -29.89 -4.99 -12.80
C VAL A 371 -29.92 -5.09 -11.29
N ARG A 372 -29.41 -6.20 -10.76
CA ARG A 372 -29.24 -6.43 -9.33
C ARG A 372 -27.93 -5.80 -8.85
N ILE A 373 -27.96 -5.15 -7.68
CA ILE A 373 -26.80 -4.52 -7.06
C ILE A 373 -26.43 -5.30 -5.81
N VAL A 374 -25.18 -5.76 -5.75
CA VAL A 374 -24.60 -6.50 -4.63
C VAL A 374 -23.46 -5.67 -4.04
N ASP A 375 -23.51 -5.42 -2.75
CA ASP A 375 -22.39 -4.87 -1.99
C ASP A 375 -21.49 -6.04 -1.60
N SER A 376 -20.27 -6.06 -2.12
CA SER A 376 -19.29 -7.07 -1.72
C SER A 376 -18.90 -6.93 -0.24
N GLY A 377 -19.18 -5.79 0.38
CA GLY A 377 -18.73 -5.46 1.72
C GLY A 377 -17.23 -5.19 1.77
N ALA A 378 -16.60 -4.82 0.65
CA ALA A 378 -15.21 -4.39 0.62
C ALA A 378 -15.04 -3.19 -0.31
N TRP A 379 -14.31 -2.18 0.16
CA TRP A 379 -13.97 -1.01 -0.63
C TRP A 379 -12.71 -0.33 -0.11
N MET A 380 -12.20 0.60 -0.90
CA MET A 380 -11.15 1.50 -0.47
C MET A 380 -11.50 2.95 -0.77
N VAL A 381 -10.82 3.85 -0.07
CA VAL A 381 -10.88 5.29 -0.28
C VAL A 381 -9.46 5.78 -0.53
N ASP A 382 -9.20 6.22 -1.75
CA ASP A 382 -7.90 6.75 -2.17
C ASP A 382 -7.85 8.27 -1.97
N HIS A 383 -6.93 8.75 -1.14
CA HIS A 383 -6.64 10.17 -0.94
C HIS A 383 -5.49 10.69 -1.83
N GLY A 384 -4.88 9.80 -2.61
CA GLY A 384 -3.74 10.06 -3.49
C GLY A 384 -2.38 9.91 -2.80
N ASP A 385 -2.28 10.27 -1.52
CA ASP A 385 -1.09 10.09 -0.69
C ASP A 385 -1.17 8.88 0.25
N HIS A 386 -2.38 8.42 0.55
CA HIS A 386 -2.66 7.18 1.28
C HIS A 386 -4.04 6.62 0.89
N VAL A 387 -4.28 5.36 1.27
CA VAL A 387 -5.52 4.64 0.99
C VAL A 387 -6.05 4.05 2.29
N HIS A 388 -7.34 4.25 2.56
CA HIS A 388 -8.05 3.52 3.60
C HIS A 388 -8.76 2.32 2.99
N TYR A 389 -8.70 1.17 3.66
CA TYR A 389 -9.42 -0.03 3.25
C TYR A 389 -10.51 -0.31 4.26
N TYR A 390 -11.64 -0.82 3.79
CA TYR A 390 -12.77 -1.12 4.63
C TYR A 390 -13.33 -2.49 4.29
N ARG A 391 -13.80 -3.19 5.33
CA ARG A 391 -14.63 -4.38 5.20
C ARG A 391 -15.93 -4.25 5.97
N ALA A 392 -16.96 -4.89 5.45
CA ALA A 392 -18.26 -5.08 6.05
C ALA A 392 -18.83 -6.43 5.57
N GLN A 393 -20.03 -6.76 6.06
CA GLN A 393 -20.74 -7.94 5.59
C GLN A 393 -21.21 -7.72 4.13
N ALA A 394 -20.96 -8.72 3.27
CA ALA A 394 -21.50 -8.73 1.92
C ALA A 394 -23.04 -8.83 1.96
N ARG A 395 -23.73 -8.10 1.10
CA ARG A 395 -25.20 -8.05 1.08
C ARG A 395 -25.78 -7.77 -0.29
N ASP A 396 -27.00 -8.23 -0.49
CA ASP A 396 -27.88 -7.78 -1.56
C ASP A 396 -28.44 -6.39 -1.20
N VAL A 397 -28.30 -5.42 -2.11
CA VAL A 397 -28.70 -4.02 -1.88
C VAL A 397 -30.08 -3.74 -2.48
N GLY A 398 -30.38 -4.34 -3.63
CA GLY A 398 -31.61 -4.09 -4.37
C GLY A 398 -31.40 -4.16 -5.88
N SER A 399 -32.30 -3.56 -6.64
CA SER A 399 -32.24 -3.58 -8.11
C SER A 399 -32.73 -2.28 -8.73
N VAL A 400 -32.31 -2.06 -9.97
CA VAL A 400 -32.77 -0.98 -10.84
C VAL A 400 -33.34 -1.56 -12.13
N PRO A 401 -34.36 -0.93 -12.75
CA PRO A 401 -34.82 -1.31 -14.07
C PRO A 401 -33.68 -1.19 -15.09
N GLY A 402 -33.58 -2.16 -16.01
CA GLY A 402 -32.56 -2.13 -17.05
C GLY A 402 -32.16 -3.53 -17.52
N ASP A 403 -31.57 -3.61 -18.70
CA ASP A 403 -31.01 -4.84 -19.26
C ASP A 403 -29.69 -4.49 -19.96
N GLY A 404 -28.76 -5.43 -20.03
CA GLY A 404 -27.47 -5.25 -20.70
C GLY A 404 -26.59 -4.18 -20.06
N VAL A 405 -26.27 -4.28 -18.77
CA VAL A 405 -25.29 -3.39 -18.14
C VAL A 405 -23.95 -3.51 -18.87
N VAL A 406 -23.37 -2.38 -19.29
CA VAL A 406 -22.07 -2.33 -19.96
C VAL A 406 -20.97 -1.83 -19.02
N ASN A 407 -21.30 -0.90 -18.12
CA ASN A 407 -20.38 -0.45 -17.08
C ASN A 407 -21.13 0.18 -15.90
N ALA A 408 -20.43 0.27 -14.77
CA ALA A 408 -20.81 1.11 -13.66
C ALA A 408 -19.59 1.90 -13.18
N ASP A 409 -19.70 3.23 -13.18
CA ASP A 409 -18.66 4.13 -12.70
C ASP A 409 -19.21 5.00 -11.58
N SER A 410 -18.43 5.23 -10.53
CA SER A 410 -18.89 5.93 -9.32
C SER A 410 -17.92 7.02 -8.89
N ASP A 411 -18.47 8.11 -8.36
CA ASP A 411 -17.75 9.09 -7.52
C ASP A 411 -18.37 9.11 -6.11
N PRO A 412 -17.88 9.92 -5.16
CA PRO A 412 -18.41 9.96 -3.79
C PRO A 412 -19.90 10.32 -3.65
N THR A 413 -20.58 10.74 -4.72
CA THR A 413 -21.95 11.27 -4.68
C THR A 413 -22.90 10.59 -5.66
N VAL A 414 -22.41 10.13 -6.81
CA VAL A 414 -23.23 9.56 -7.88
C VAL A 414 -22.57 8.30 -8.42
N THR A 415 -23.38 7.27 -8.59
CA THR A 415 -23.06 6.07 -9.37
C THR A 415 -23.79 6.15 -10.70
N ALA A 416 -23.08 6.01 -11.81
CA ALA A 416 -23.64 5.97 -13.16
C ALA A 416 -23.62 4.52 -13.68
N VAL A 417 -24.80 3.93 -13.86
CA VAL A 417 -24.98 2.58 -14.41
C VAL A 417 -25.37 2.69 -15.88
N ALA A 418 -24.45 2.36 -16.77
CA ALA A 418 -24.63 2.47 -18.22
C ALA A 418 -25.12 1.16 -18.83
N PHE A 419 -26.01 1.25 -19.81
CA PHE A 419 -26.64 0.13 -20.50
C PHE A 419 -26.29 0.09 -21.99
N ASP A 420 -26.40 -1.09 -22.60
CA ASP A 420 -26.09 -1.37 -24.01
C ASP A 420 -26.88 -0.52 -25.02
N ARG A 421 -28.12 -0.13 -24.65
CA ARG A 421 -28.97 0.78 -25.43
C ARG A 421 -28.47 2.23 -25.45
N GLY A 422 -27.41 2.53 -24.69
CA GLY A 422 -26.81 3.85 -24.58
C GLY A 422 -27.50 4.76 -23.56
N ASP A 423 -28.37 4.23 -22.70
CA ASP A 423 -28.93 4.98 -21.59
C ASP A 423 -28.07 4.78 -20.34
N THR A 424 -28.08 5.76 -19.44
CA THR A 424 -27.38 5.69 -18.15
C THR A 424 -28.31 6.06 -17.01
N THR A 425 -28.46 5.18 -16.01
CA THR A 425 -29.18 5.50 -14.78
C THR A 425 -28.21 6.07 -13.75
N LEU A 426 -28.56 7.19 -13.15
CA LEU A 426 -27.80 7.82 -12.08
C LEU A 426 -28.40 7.43 -10.73
N LEU A 427 -27.59 6.90 -9.84
CA LEU A 427 -27.96 6.48 -8.49
C LEU A 427 -27.30 7.36 -7.45
N ASP A 428 -27.99 7.54 -6.33
CA ASP A 428 -27.46 8.20 -5.15
C ASP A 428 -26.40 7.33 -4.49
N ARG A 429 -25.13 7.77 -4.52
CA ARG A 429 -24.02 6.97 -3.99
C ARG A 429 -24.14 6.76 -2.48
N GLN A 430 -24.47 7.83 -1.75
CA GLN A 430 -24.58 7.78 -0.30
C GLN A 430 -25.70 6.84 0.15
N GLY A 431 -26.84 6.86 -0.54
CA GLY A 431 -27.92 5.88 -0.35
C GLY A 431 -27.45 4.45 -0.61
N LEU A 432 -26.73 4.20 -1.71
CA LEU A 432 -26.18 2.88 -2.02
C LEU A 432 -25.22 2.38 -0.95
N ASP A 433 -24.31 3.22 -0.47
CA ASP A 433 -23.39 2.91 0.63
C ASP A 433 -24.15 2.55 1.92
N GLY A 434 -25.28 3.22 2.18
CA GLY A 434 -26.21 2.90 3.27
C GLY A 434 -27.08 1.67 3.05
N GLY A 435 -27.09 1.09 1.84
CA GLY A 435 -27.88 -0.10 1.50
C GLY A 435 -29.24 0.20 0.86
N ALA A 436 -29.45 1.41 0.33
CA ALA A 436 -30.68 1.83 -0.31
C ALA A 436 -30.45 2.25 -1.78
N VAL A 437 -31.18 1.62 -2.71
CA VAL A 437 -31.13 1.98 -4.12
C VAL A 437 -32.08 3.16 -4.40
N THR A 438 -31.52 4.35 -4.62
CA THR A 438 -32.30 5.55 -4.97
C THR A 438 -31.83 6.12 -6.31
N ALA A 439 -32.72 6.15 -7.31
CA ALA A 439 -32.43 6.79 -8.58
C ALA A 439 -32.50 8.31 -8.46
N ARG A 440 -31.46 9.00 -8.94
CA ARG A 440 -31.38 10.46 -9.06
C ARG A 440 -31.89 10.97 -10.40
N GLY A 441 -31.78 10.15 -11.45
CA GLY A 441 -32.25 10.49 -12.78
C GLY A 441 -31.76 9.50 -13.84
N GLU A 442 -32.16 9.75 -15.09
CA GLU A 442 -31.74 8.99 -16.25
C GLU A 442 -31.17 9.94 -17.32
N LEU A 443 -30.09 9.52 -17.95
CA LEU A 443 -29.50 10.18 -19.11
C LEU A 443 -29.75 9.30 -20.34
N LYS A 444 -30.42 9.87 -21.35
CA LYS A 444 -30.73 9.15 -22.59
C LYS A 444 -29.68 9.38 -23.66
N GLY A 445 -29.34 8.35 -24.40
CA GLY A 445 -28.50 8.45 -25.60
C GLY A 445 -27.04 8.85 -25.34
N GLY A 446 -26.49 8.48 -24.18
CA GLY A 446 -25.07 8.54 -23.91
C GLY A 446 -24.66 7.77 -22.66
N VAL A 447 -23.46 7.17 -22.73
CA VAL A 447 -22.79 6.55 -21.59
C VAL A 447 -22.18 7.63 -20.72
N ALA A 448 -22.53 7.68 -19.45
CA ALA A 448 -22.02 8.69 -18.51
C ALA A 448 -21.01 8.12 -17.53
N VAL A 449 -19.92 8.86 -17.30
CA VAL A 449 -18.86 8.54 -16.34
C VAL A 449 -18.71 9.71 -15.36
N PRO A 450 -18.94 9.50 -14.05
CA PRO A 450 -18.64 10.49 -13.02
C PRO A 450 -17.13 10.75 -12.95
N TYR A 451 -16.73 12.01 -13.07
CA TYR A 451 -15.33 12.41 -13.05
C TYR A 451 -15.16 13.90 -12.71
N ALA A 452 -14.26 14.21 -11.78
CA ALA A 452 -13.95 15.58 -11.36
C ALA A 452 -15.21 16.42 -11.03
N GLU A 453 -16.09 15.87 -10.19
CA GLU A 453 -17.36 16.49 -9.75
C GLU A 453 -18.41 16.73 -10.87
N HIS A 454 -18.22 16.12 -12.04
CA HIS A 454 -19.09 16.25 -13.21
C HIS A 454 -19.41 14.89 -13.82
N LEU A 455 -20.31 14.87 -14.80
CA LEU A 455 -20.60 13.71 -15.64
C LEU A 455 -20.02 13.93 -17.03
N LEU A 456 -19.13 13.06 -17.46
CA LEU A 456 -18.66 12.98 -18.84
C LEU A 456 -19.60 12.05 -19.61
N VAL A 457 -20.37 12.60 -20.54
CA VAL A 457 -21.39 11.85 -21.29
C VAL A 457 -20.96 11.70 -22.73
N ALA A 458 -20.63 10.48 -23.11
CA ALA A 458 -20.31 10.13 -24.49
C ALA A 458 -21.60 10.00 -25.32
N GLY A 459 -21.90 11.02 -26.12
CA GLY A 459 -23.02 11.04 -27.06
C GLY A 459 -22.69 10.29 -28.35
N SER A 460 -23.31 10.63 -29.48
CA SER A 460 -23.04 9.92 -30.75
C SER A 460 -21.70 10.27 -31.41
N ASP A 461 -21.20 11.49 -31.20
CA ASP A 461 -20.02 12.03 -31.90
C ASP A 461 -19.06 12.83 -31.00
N ARG A 462 -19.51 13.23 -29.81
CA ARG A 462 -18.74 14.07 -28.89
C ARG A 462 -19.02 13.70 -27.45
N VAL A 463 -18.09 14.06 -26.58
CA VAL A 463 -18.26 13.95 -25.13
C VAL A 463 -18.73 15.29 -24.58
N ALA A 464 -19.88 15.29 -23.92
CA ALA A 464 -20.42 16.44 -23.20
C ALA A 464 -19.98 16.37 -21.73
N VAL A 465 -19.74 17.53 -21.13
CA VAL A 465 -19.55 17.68 -19.68
C VAL A 465 -20.85 18.21 -19.12
N LYS A 466 -21.45 17.47 -18.20
CA LYS A 466 -22.69 17.83 -17.52
C LYS A 466 -22.47 17.92 -16.02
N THR A 467 -23.33 18.67 -15.33
CA THR A 467 -23.44 18.60 -13.87
C THR A 467 -23.94 17.22 -13.45
N ARG A 468 -23.80 16.87 -12.16
CA ARG A 468 -24.38 15.63 -11.60
C ARG A 468 -25.89 15.51 -11.77
N ASP A 469 -26.59 16.63 -11.87
CA ASP A 469 -28.04 16.69 -12.19
C ASP A 469 -28.35 16.62 -13.70
N GLY A 470 -27.36 16.38 -14.56
CA GLY A 470 -27.53 16.21 -16.00
C GLY A 470 -27.63 17.50 -16.84
N LYS A 471 -27.38 18.68 -16.26
CA LYS A 471 -27.37 19.97 -16.99
C LYS A 471 -26.07 20.16 -17.76
N ASP A 472 -26.13 20.70 -18.97
CA ASP A 472 -24.94 20.96 -19.79
C ASP A 472 -24.02 22.03 -19.18
N VAL A 473 -22.71 21.75 -19.17
CA VAL A 473 -21.65 22.69 -18.74
C VAL A 473 -20.80 23.10 -19.93
N THR A 474 -20.24 22.12 -20.65
CA THR A 474 -19.45 22.35 -21.86
C THR A 474 -19.43 21.09 -22.73
N THR A 475 -18.84 21.16 -23.92
CA THR A 475 -18.61 20.01 -24.79
C THR A 475 -17.13 19.96 -25.14
N ILE A 476 -16.54 18.78 -25.07
CA ILE A 476 -15.12 18.56 -25.40
C ILE A 476 -14.89 18.91 -26.88
N GLU A 477 -13.84 19.69 -27.14
CA GLU A 477 -13.55 20.22 -28.48
C GLU A 477 -13.26 19.11 -29.51
N GLN A 478 -12.57 18.06 -29.08
CA GLN A 478 -12.18 16.93 -29.90
C GLN A 478 -13.37 15.99 -30.12
N ALA A 479 -13.56 15.54 -31.37
CA ALA A 479 -14.59 14.56 -31.70
C ALA A 479 -14.23 13.15 -31.22
N CYS A 480 -15.25 12.37 -30.88
CA CYS A 480 -15.18 10.95 -30.62
C CYS A 480 -16.35 10.28 -31.35
N GLN A 481 -16.11 9.94 -32.62
CA GLN A 481 -17.11 9.31 -33.47
C GLN A 481 -17.48 7.92 -32.96
N SER A 482 -18.78 7.64 -32.83
CA SER A 482 -19.30 6.33 -32.39
C SER A 482 -18.61 5.82 -31.12
N PRO A 483 -18.69 6.56 -30.00
CA PRO A 483 -17.94 6.20 -28.81
C PRO A 483 -18.41 4.85 -28.27
N ARG A 484 -17.44 4.00 -27.95
CA ARG A 484 -17.61 2.66 -27.39
C ARG A 484 -16.45 2.38 -26.44
N GLY A 485 -16.76 1.77 -25.31
CA GLY A 485 -15.78 1.50 -24.27
C GLY A 485 -15.36 2.77 -23.54
N GLN A 486 -15.26 2.64 -22.22
CA GLN A 486 -14.81 3.70 -21.34
C GLN A 486 -13.95 3.12 -20.25
N ALA A 487 -13.02 3.91 -19.75
CA ALA A 487 -12.16 3.52 -18.64
C ALA A 487 -11.77 4.75 -17.83
N VAL A 488 -11.95 4.66 -16.51
CA VAL A 488 -11.40 5.64 -15.57
C VAL A 488 -9.95 5.26 -15.27
N THR A 489 -9.03 6.21 -15.47
CA THR A 489 -7.60 6.05 -15.22
C THR A 489 -7.10 7.17 -14.31
N ARG A 490 -5.93 6.99 -13.69
CA ARG A 490 -5.26 8.07 -12.92
C ARG A 490 -4.94 9.33 -13.74
N ARG A 491 -5.02 9.26 -15.08
CA ARG A 491 -4.76 10.41 -15.97
C ARG A 491 -6.01 11.06 -16.52
N GLY A 492 -7.18 10.48 -16.30
CA GLY A 492 -8.45 10.94 -16.89
C GLY A 492 -9.33 9.79 -17.35
N VAL A 493 -10.47 10.14 -17.94
CA VAL A 493 -11.42 9.18 -18.51
C VAL A 493 -11.11 8.97 -19.98
N VAL A 494 -10.96 7.72 -20.37
CA VAL A 494 -10.71 7.32 -21.76
C VAL A 494 -12.03 6.84 -22.37
N PHE A 495 -12.35 7.33 -23.57
CA PHE A 495 -13.43 6.84 -24.41
C PHE A 495 -12.85 6.25 -25.69
N GLY A 496 -13.27 5.04 -26.06
CA GLY A 496 -12.91 4.46 -27.35
C GLY A 496 -13.74 5.12 -28.44
N CYS A 497 -13.13 5.41 -29.59
CA CYS A 497 -13.73 6.10 -30.72
C CYS A 497 -13.43 5.33 -32.01
N ALA A 498 -14.20 5.58 -33.07
CA ALA A 498 -14.01 4.94 -34.38
C ALA A 498 -12.58 5.08 -34.95
N ASP A 499 -11.89 6.15 -34.58
CA ASP A 499 -10.56 6.57 -35.05
C ASP A 499 -9.46 6.48 -33.98
N GLY A 500 -9.74 5.95 -32.78
CA GLY A 500 -8.74 5.78 -31.72
C GLY A 500 -9.36 5.85 -30.32
N ALA A 501 -8.74 6.63 -29.43
CA ALA A 501 -9.29 6.96 -28.12
C ALA A 501 -9.29 8.47 -27.89
N LEU A 502 -10.23 8.94 -27.06
CA LEU A 502 -10.29 10.29 -26.53
C LEU A 502 -10.07 10.24 -25.01
N VAL A 503 -9.03 10.89 -24.53
CA VAL A 503 -8.72 11.03 -23.09
C VAL A 503 -9.24 12.39 -22.63
N VAL A 504 -10.15 12.40 -21.67
CA VAL A 504 -10.70 13.62 -21.08
C VAL A 504 -10.10 13.81 -19.69
N THR A 505 -9.47 14.96 -19.49
CA THR A 505 -8.87 15.36 -18.22
C THR A 505 -9.60 16.57 -17.66
N GLY A 506 -9.64 16.70 -16.35
CA GLY A 506 -10.40 17.71 -15.64
C GLY A 506 -9.54 18.31 -14.53
N LYS A 507 -9.46 19.64 -14.47
CA LYS A 507 -8.75 20.36 -13.42
C LYS A 507 -9.43 21.70 -13.15
N ASP A 508 -9.73 21.99 -11.89
CA ASP A 508 -10.34 23.25 -11.44
C ASP A 508 -11.61 23.64 -12.23
N GLY A 509 -12.44 22.64 -12.58
CA GLY A 509 -13.67 22.80 -13.37
C GLY A 509 -13.46 22.98 -14.89
N SER A 510 -12.22 23.03 -15.37
CA SER A 510 -11.89 23.01 -16.79
C SER A 510 -11.66 21.59 -17.29
N PHE A 511 -12.12 21.28 -18.50
CA PHE A 511 -11.99 19.97 -19.11
C PHE A 511 -11.31 20.06 -20.48
N VAL A 512 -10.36 19.15 -20.72
CA VAL A 512 -9.59 19.10 -21.96
C VAL A 512 -9.62 17.68 -22.51
N GLY A 513 -9.94 17.55 -23.80
CA GLY A 513 -9.85 16.31 -24.55
C GLY A 513 -8.52 16.19 -25.28
N GLU A 514 -7.94 15.00 -25.26
CA GLU A 514 -6.75 14.66 -26.04
C GLU A 514 -7.00 13.38 -26.84
N LYS A 515 -6.77 13.45 -28.15
CA LYS A 515 -6.98 12.33 -29.06
C LYS A 515 -5.72 11.47 -29.18
N ILE A 516 -5.88 10.16 -29.05
CA ILE A 516 -4.85 9.16 -29.32
C ILE A 516 -5.32 8.31 -30.51
N PRO A 517 -4.92 8.65 -31.75
CA PRO A 517 -5.42 7.98 -32.93
C PRO A 517 -4.88 6.55 -33.04
N TYR A 518 -5.65 5.66 -33.68
CA TYR A 518 -5.10 4.37 -34.10
C TYR A 518 -3.91 4.56 -35.04
N PRO A 519 -2.94 3.63 -35.07
CA PRO A 519 -1.76 3.74 -35.92
C PRO A 519 -2.10 3.52 -37.42
N ARG A 520 -3.29 2.99 -37.70
CA ARG A 520 -3.84 2.77 -39.04
C ARG A 520 -5.36 2.93 -39.00
N ALA A 521 -6.00 2.96 -40.16
CA ALA A 521 -7.45 2.78 -40.22
C ALA A 521 -7.84 1.39 -39.68
N VAL A 522 -8.85 1.35 -38.82
CA VAL A 522 -9.32 0.14 -38.12
C VAL A 522 -10.77 -0.14 -38.52
N ALA A 523 -11.04 -1.36 -38.97
CA ALA A 523 -12.37 -1.81 -39.34
C ALA A 523 -13.28 -1.86 -38.10
N GLU A 524 -14.60 -1.76 -38.28
CA GLU A 524 -15.54 -1.69 -37.15
C GLU A 524 -15.40 -2.87 -36.17
N ALA A 525 -15.23 -4.09 -36.68
CA ALA A 525 -15.06 -5.31 -35.88
C ALA A 525 -13.70 -5.41 -35.15
N GLU A 526 -12.75 -4.52 -35.45
CA GLU A 526 -11.41 -4.50 -34.83
C GLU A 526 -11.26 -3.31 -33.85
N ARG A 527 -12.28 -2.46 -33.69
CA ARG A 527 -12.22 -1.30 -32.81
C ARG A 527 -12.32 -1.71 -31.35
N ALA A 528 -11.65 -0.96 -30.49
CA ALA A 528 -11.78 -1.10 -29.05
C ALA A 528 -13.19 -0.64 -28.63
N VAL A 529 -14.03 -1.61 -28.24
CA VAL A 529 -15.42 -1.35 -27.80
C VAL A 529 -15.62 -1.56 -26.31
N GLU A 530 -14.64 -2.16 -25.64
CA GLU A 530 -14.61 -2.41 -24.20
C GLU A 530 -13.15 -2.33 -23.74
N PHE A 531 -12.89 -1.66 -22.62
CA PHE A 531 -11.56 -1.58 -22.04
C PHE A 531 -11.49 -2.43 -20.78
N ARG A 532 -10.41 -3.20 -20.67
CA ARG A 532 -10.07 -4.01 -19.51
C ARG A 532 -8.72 -3.57 -18.96
N HIS A 533 -8.69 -3.23 -17.69
CA HIS A 533 -7.48 -2.82 -16.98
C HIS A 533 -7.63 -3.06 -15.49
N ARG A 534 -6.49 -3.16 -14.80
CA ARG A 534 -6.45 -2.95 -13.35
C ARG A 534 -6.91 -1.51 -13.04
N PRO A 535 -7.83 -1.29 -12.08
CA PRO A 535 -8.28 0.05 -11.69
C PRO A 535 -7.12 1.02 -11.43
N GLY A 536 -7.30 2.27 -11.88
CA GLY A 536 -6.27 3.32 -11.80
C GLY A 536 -5.08 3.15 -12.74
N SER A 537 -4.95 2.04 -13.47
CA SER A 537 -3.92 1.85 -14.50
C SER A 537 -4.07 2.84 -15.66
N THR A 538 -2.95 3.18 -16.30
CA THR A 538 -2.89 3.97 -17.53
C THR A 538 -2.65 3.12 -18.78
N THR A 539 -2.57 1.79 -18.62
CA THR A 539 -2.50 0.84 -19.73
C THR A 539 -3.80 0.06 -19.78
N LEU A 540 -4.48 0.14 -20.92
CA LEU A 540 -5.77 -0.48 -21.17
C LEU A 540 -5.65 -1.55 -22.24
N ALA A 541 -6.40 -2.63 -22.09
CA ALA A 541 -6.53 -3.65 -23.13
C ALA A 541 -7.93 -3.65 -23.74
N ALA A 542 -8.03 -3.96 -25.02
CA ALA A 542 -9.29 -4.17 -25.71
C ALA A 542 -9.11 -5.23 -26.79
N GLU A 543 -10.13 -6.06 -27.03
CA GLU A 543 -10.09 -7.02 -28.13
C GLU A 543 -10.04 -6.31 -29.48
N ALA A 544 -9.32 -6.90 -30.44
CA ALA A 544 -9.16 -6.42 -31.81
C ALA A 544 -9.74 -7.43 -32.82
N GLY A 545 -10.86 -8.05 -32.46
CA GLY A 545 -11.51 -9.09 -33.25
C GLY A 545 -10.59 -10.30 -33.51
N HIS A 546 -10.49 -10.72 -34.75
CA HIS A 546 -9.69 -11.89 -35.15
C HIS A 546 -8.16 -11.64 -35.17
N LEU A 547 -7.71 -10.38 -35.08
CA LEU A 547 -6.29 -10.04 -35.16
C LEU A 547 -5.55 -10.26 -33.85
N GLY A 548 -6.20 -9.94 -32.73
CA GLY A 548 -5.59 -10.04 -31.42
C GLY A 548 -6.14 -9.04 -30.42
N VAL A 549 -5.23 -8.31 -29.77
CA VAL A 549 -5.56 -7.38 -28.69
C VAL A 549 -4.88 -6.04 -28.89
N TRP A 550 -5.65 -4.98 -28.74
CA TRP A 550 -5.13 -3.63 -28.58
C TRP A 550 -4.65 -3.40 -27.15
N SER A 551 -3.42 -2.90 -27.02
CA SER A 551 -2.90 -2.30 -25.78
C SER A 551 -2.76 -0.79 -25.98
N LEU A 552 -3.51 0.00 -25.23
CA LEU A 552 -3.40 1.46 -25.20
C LEU A 552 -2.60 1.89 -23.97
N ASP A 553 -1.43 2.49 -24.20
CA ASP A 553 -0.70 3.22 -23.17
C ASP A 553 -1.11 4.70 -23.23
N VAL A 554 -1.92 5.13 -22.27
CA VAL A 554 -2.44 6.51 -22.16
C VAL A 554 -1.32 7.51 -21.86
N ARG A 555 -0.28 7.10 -21.11
CA ARG A 555 0.85 7.96 -20.77
C ARG A 555 1.74 8.18 -21.99
N ALA A 556 2.08 7.10 -22.70
CA ALA A 556 2.89 7.15 -23.91
C ALA A 556 2.12 7.60 -25.15
N LYS A 557 0.78 7.72 -25.05
CA LYS A 557 -0.15 8.08 -26.14
C LYS A 557 0.02 7.14 -27.33
N LYS A 558 0.12 5.85 -27.05
CA LYS A 558 0.48 4.84 -28.04
C LYS A 558 -0.45 3.63 -27.97
N TRP A 559 -0.95 3.26 -29.13
CA TRP A 559 -1.57 1.95 -29.36
C TRP A 559 -0.52 0.95 -29.83
N THR A 560 -0.59 -0.26 -29.30
CA THR A 560 0.16 -1.43 -29.75
C THR A 560 -0.85 -2.52 -30.08
N LEU A 561 -0.81 -3.06 -31.30
CA LEU A 561 -1.54 -4.29 -31.65
C LEU A 561 -0.66 -5.48 -31.26
N VAL A 562 -1.17 -6.34 -30.39
CA VAL A 562 -0.53 -7.62 -30.07
C VAL A 562 -1.25 -8.68 -30.88
N GLU A 563 -0.54 -9.29 -31.83
CA GLU A 563 -1.07 -10.30 -32.75
C GLU A 563 -1.24 -11.65 -32.03
N THR A 564 -2.25 -11.75 -31.18
CA THR A 564 -2.58 -12.98 -30.43
C THR A 564 -3.49 -13.93 -31.22
N GLY A 565 -4.13 -13.45 -32.28
CA GLY A 565 -5.34 -14.08 -32.81
C GLY A 565 -6.53 -13.88 -31.86
N PRO A 566 -7.71 -14.45 -32.16
CA PRO A 566 -8.90 -14.25 -31.35
C PRO A 566 -8.71 -14.76 -29.92
N VAL A 567 -9.13 -13.95 -28.96
CA VAL A 567 -9.07 -14.25 -27.52
C VAL A 567 -10.50 -14.37 -26.97
N THR A 568 -10.64 -15.03 -25.84
CA THR A 568 -11.91 -15.14 -25.11
C THR A 568 -11.95 -14.23 -23.88
N ALA A 569 -10.77 -13.86 -23.36
CA ALA A 569 -10.64 -12.92 -22.27
C ALA A 569 -9.33 -12.14 -22.39
N VAL A 570 -9.34 -10.89 -21.96
CA VAL A 570 -8.17 -10.02 -21.94
C VAL A 570 -8.21 -9.08 -20.75
N ASN A 571 -7.05 -8.78 -20.16
CA ASN A 571 -6.91 -7.68 -19.21
C ASN A 571 -5.45 -7.18 -19.14
N ALA A 572 -5.27 -5.87 -18.95
CA ALA A 572 -3.95 -5.24 -18.76
C ALA A 572 -3.63 -5.06 -17.27
N VAL A 573 -2.50 -5.62 -16.82
CA VAL A 573 -2.00 -5.45 -15.43
C VAL A 573 -1.71 -3.99 -15.11
N GLY A 574 -1.23 -3.26 -16.11
CA GLY A 574 -0.97 -1.84 -16.05
C GLY A 574 0.46 -1.46 -16.37
N GLU A 575 0.87 -0.27 -15.93
CA GLU A 575 2.17 0.30 -16.30
C GLU A 575 3.33 -0.62 -15.88
N GLY A 576 4.16 -1.00 -16.85
CA GLY A 576 5.29 -1.92 -16.65
C GLY A 576 4.90 -3.40 -16.49
N GLY A 577 3.60 -3.71 -16.37
CA GLY A 577 3.07 -5.06 -16.26
C GLY A 577 2.75 -5.70 -17.62
N PRO A 578 2.52 -7.03 -17.65
CA PRO A 578 2.14 -7.73 -18.86
C PRO A 578 0.69 -7.48 -19.26
N LEU A 579 0.41 -7.70 -20.55
CA LEU A 579 -0.92 -7.93 -21.08
C LEU A 579 -1.27 -9.41 -20.91
N LEU A 580 -2.40 -9.74 -20.31
CA LEU A 580 -2.86 -11.12 -20.16
C LEU A 580 -3.99 -11.41 -21.15
N THR A 581 -3.91 -12.56 -21.82
CA THR A 581 -4.94 -13.03 -22.74
C THR A 581 -5.23 -14.50 -22.53
N LEU A 582 -6.50 -14.88 -22.63
CA LEU A 582 -6.94 -16.27 -22.60
C LEU A 582 -7.48 -16.66 -23.99
N THR A 583 -6.97 -17.74 -24.55
CA THR A 583 -7.44 -18.30 -25.84
C THR A 583 -8.52 -19.36 -25.62
N ALA A 584 -9.29 -19.65 -26.67
CA ALA A 584 -10.43 -20.58 -26.60
C ALA A 584 -10.03 -22.02 -26.21
N ASP A 585 -8.78 -22.41 -26.41
CA ASP A 585 -8.22 -23.70 -25.97
C ASP A 585 -7.85 -23.73 -24.47
N GLY A 586 -8.06 -22.62 -23.74
CA GLY A 586 -7.85 -22.54 -22.29
C GLY A 586 -6.43 -22.16 -21.87
N VAL A 587 -5.59 -21.72 -22.81
CA VAL A 587 -4.23 -21.28 -22.54
C VAL A 587 -4.21 -19.79 -22.17
N LEU A 588 -3.63 -19.48 -21.02
CA LEU A 588 -3.36 -18.11 -20.60
C LEU A 588 -1.97 -17.71 -21.11
N HIS A 589 -1.89 -16.57 -21.77
CA HIS A 589 -0.66 -16.00 -22.30
C HIS A 589 -0.39 -14.65 -21.63
N SER A 590 0.90 -14.31 -21.51
CA SER A 590 1.34 -12.98 -21.09
C SER A 590 2.23 -12.36 -22.16
N TYR A 591 1.99 -11.11 -22.50
CA TYR A 591 2.74 -10.37 -23.50
C TYR A 591 3.33 -9.09 -22.90
N ASP A 592 4.49 -8.69 -23.39
CA ASP A 592 5.06 -7.38 -23.12
C ASP A 592 4.26 -6.31 -23.88
N THR A 593 3.69 -5.36 -23.15
CA THR A 593 2.79 -4.32 -23.70
C THR A 593 3.50 -3.33 -24.63
N LYS A 594 4.82 -3.22 -24.55
CA LYS A 594 5.63 -2.27 -25.36
C LYS A 594 6.04 -2.88 -26.69
N THR A 595 6.40 -4.16 -26.68
CA THR A 595 6.96 -4.89 -27.83
C THR A 595 5.97 -5.84 -28.49
N GLY A 596 4.89 -6.21 -27.79
CA GLY A 596 3.94 -7.24 -28.23
C GLY A 596 4.50 -8.67 -28.17
N LYS A 597 5.69 -8.87 -27.63
CA LYS A 597 6.31 -10.19 -27.57
C LYS A 597 5.72 -11.03 -26.44
N GLN A 598 5.42 -12.30 -26.71
CA GLN A 598 5.00 -13.24 -25.68
C GLN A 598 6.14 -13.48 -24.66
N ILE A 599 5.80 -13.36 -23.38
CA ILE A 599 6.69 -13.59 -22.23
C ILE A 599 6.54 -15.02 -21.71
N ALA A 600 5.30 -15.49 -21.53
CA ALA A 600 4.98 -16.79 -20.97
C ALA A 600 3.61 -17.27 -21.47
N GLN A 601 3.37 -18.57 -21.33
CA GLN A 601 2.07 -19.19 -21.56
C GLN A 601 1.86 -20.36 -20.60
N ARG A 602 0.60 -20.63 -20.24
CA ARG A 602 0.23 -21.70 -19.32
C ARG A 602 -1.17 -22.22 -19.64
N GLN A 603 -1.32 -23.55 -19.70
CA GLN A 603 -2.66 -24.16 -19.69
C GLN A 603 -3.30 -23.90 -18.31
N VAL A 604 -4.37 -23.11 -18.27
CA VAL A 604 -5.10 -22.79 -17.04
C VAL A 604 -6.41 -23.54 -17.00
N LEU A 605 -7.20 -23.50 -18.08
CA LEU A 605 -8.47 -24.24 -18.15
C LEU A 605 -8.23 -25.67 -18.64
N GLY A 606 -8.88 -26.65 -18.01
CA GLY A 606 -8.71 -28.06 -18.37
C GLY A 606 -9.41 -28.48 -19.68
N ALA A 607 -10.31 -27.66 -20.21
CA ALA A 607 -11.05 -27.91 -21.44
C ALA A 607 -11.22 -26.62 -22.25
N SER A 608 -11.37 -26.75 -23.56
CA SER A 608 -11.66 -25.60 -24.44
C SER A 608 -12.99 -24.94 -24.07
N VAL A 609 -13.02 -23.61 -24.11
CA VAL A 609 -14.22 -22.81 -23.92
C VAL A 609 -15.19 -23.14 -25.05
N ALA A 610 -16.42 -23.58 -24.71
CA ALA A 610 -17.40 -23.89 -25.74
C ALA A 610 -17.94 -22.61 -26.36
N GLU A 611 -18.13 -22.66 -27.68
CA GLU A 611 -18.88 -21.65 -28.40
C GLU A 611 -20.30 -21.52 -27.80
N GLY A 612 -20.71 -20.29 -27.47
CA GLY A 612 -22.00 -19.99 -26.85
C GLY A 612 -22.10 -20.22 -25.34
N SER A 613 -21.01 -20.61 -24.65
CA SER A 613 -20.94 -20.55 -23.18
C SER A 613 -20.48 -19.17 -22.70
N ALA A 614 -20.78 -18.80 -21.45
CA ALA A 614 -20.25 -17.58 -20.85
C ALA A 614 -18.71 -17.55 -20.96
N SER A 615 -18.19 -16.49 -21.58
CA SER A 615 -16.76 -16.27 -21.72
C SER A 615 -16.11 -16.13 -20.35
N PRO A 616 -14.97 -16.81 -20.09
CA PRO A 616 -14.14 -16.49 -18.95
C PRO A 616 -13.74 -15.02 -18.94
N VAL A 617 -13.42 -14.51 -17.77
CA VAL A 617 -12.89 -13.17 -17.53
C VAL A 617 -11.58 -13.28 -16.78
N ILE A 618 -10.73 -12.27 -16.97
CA ILE A 618 -9.48 -12.11 -16.23
C ILE A 618 -9.66 -10.87 -15.36
N GLU A 619 -9.75 -11.05 -14.04
CA GLU A 619 -9.66 -9.95 -13.08
C GLU A 619 -8.22 -9.81 -12.60
N ILE A 620 -7.79 -8.59 -12.27
CA ILE A 620 -6.40 -8.31 -11.93
C ILE A 620 -6.30 -7.36 -10.74
N ASP A 621 -5.54 -7.78 -9.73
CA ASP A 621 -5.09 -6.95 -8.63
C ASP A 621 -3.59 -6.56 -8.81
N PRO A 622 -2.96 -5.78 -7.92
CA PRO A 622 -1.55 -5.39 -8.06
C PRO A 622 -0.52 -6.53 -8.11
N ASN A 623 -0.86 -7.73 -7.65
CA ASN A 623 0.03 -8.87 -7.49
C ASN A 623 -0.45 -10.18 -8.16
N ARG A 624 -1.75 -10.30 -8.47
CA ARG A 624 -2.40 -11.54 -8.92
C ARG A 624 -3.44 -11.27 -10.01
N ALA A 625 -3.67 -12.28 -10.83
CA ALA A 625 -4.81 -12.34 -11.73
C ALA A 625 -5.74 -13.49 -11.34
N TYR A 626 -7.02 -13.36 -11.60
CA TYR A 626 -8.04 -14.35 -11.29
C TYR A 626 -8.77 -14.74 -12.58
N VAL A 627 -8.80 -16.03 -12.89
CA VAL A 627 -9.46 -16.57 -14.08
C VAL A 627 -10.54 -17.55 -13.63
N ASN A 628 -11.79 -17.29 -14.01
CA ASN A 628 -12.90 -18.20 -13.71
C ASN A 628 -12.92 -19.41 -14.67
N ASP A 629 -13.07 -20.60 -14.10
CA ASP A 629 -13.34 -21.86 -14.81
C ASP A 629 -14.74 -22.34 -14.41
N ALA A 630 -15.74 -21.94 -15.21
CA ALA A 630 -17.13 -22.29 -14.98
C ALA A 630 -17.34 -23.81 -14.92
N ARG A 631 -16.69 -24.57 -15.81
CA ARG A 631 -16.85 -26.03 -15.91
C ARG A 631 -16.22 -26.77 -14.73
N ALA A 632 -15.06 -26.31 -14.28
CA ALA A 632 -14.39 -26.87 -13.11
C ALA A 632 -14.98 -26.36 -11.78
N ARG A 633 -15.94 -25.43 -11.83
CA ARG A 633 -16.49 -24.72 -10.66
C ARG A 633 -15.38 -24.12 -9.81
N ALA A 634 -14.48 -23.40 -10.45
CA ALA A 634 -13.29 -22.89 -9.80
C ALA A 634 -12.90 -21.49 -10.29
N VAL A 635 -12.11 -20.80 -9.48
CA VAL A 635 -11.35 -19.61 -9.89
C VAL A 635 -9.87 -19.90 -9.64
N HIS A 636 -9.05 -19.68 -10.67
CA HIS A 636 -7.61 -19.87 -10.59
C HIS A 636 -6.94 -18.53 -10.27
N GLU A 637 -6.23 -18.48 -9.15
CA GLU A 637 -5.35 -17.36 -8.83
C GLU A 637 -4.00 -17.58 -9.51
N ILE A 638 -3.58 -16.62 -10.30
CA ILE A 638 -2.39 -16.65 -11.14
C ILE A 638 -1.38 -15.63 -10.64
N ASP A 639 -0.17 -16.08 -10.38
CA ASP A 639 0.98 -15.22 -10.18
C ASP A 639 1.58 -14.86 -11.54
N TYR A 640 1.13 -13.73 -12.10
CA TYR A 640 1.59 -13.27 -13.40
C TYR A 640 3.04 -12.75 -13.39
N ASN A 641 3.63 -12.52 -12.20
CA ASN A 641 5.04 -12.17 -12.05
C ASN A 641 5.94 -13.41 -12.01
N ASP A 642 5.37 -14.60 -11.88
CA ASP A 642 6.08 -15.88 -11.78
C ASP A 642 5.67 -16.84 -12.91
N THR A 643 5.89 -16.41 -14.15
CA THR A 643 5.65 -17.22 -15.36
C THR A 643 4.24 -17.80 -15.47
N LEU A 644 3.23 -17.04 -15.02
CA LEU A 644 1.83 -17.45 -14.98
C LEU A 644 1.59 -18.72 -14.13
N ARG A 645 2.35 -18.88 -13.04
CA ARG A 645 2.12 -19.97 -12.09
C ARG A 645 0.73 -19.83 -11.46
N VAL A 646 -0.04 -20.92 -11.48
CA VAL A 646 -1.26 -21.02 -10.67
C VAL A 646 -0.85 -21.05 -9.20
N ALA A 647 -1.10 -19.97 -8.47
CA ALA A 647 -0.76 -19.83 -7.06
C ALA A 647 -1.66 -20.71 -6.19
N ARG A 648 -2.97 -20.68 -6.47
CA ARG A 648 -3.96 -21.59 -5.88
C ARG A 648 -5.20 -21.69 -6.78
N THR A 649 -6.09 -22.61 -6.44
CA THR A 649 -7.38 -22.80 -7.12
C THR A 649 -8.49 -22.81 -6.09
N ILE A 650 -9.37 -21.82 -6.15
CA ILE A 650 -10.51 -21.65 -5.26
C ILE A 650 -11.67 -22.44 -5.85
N ARG A 651 -12.17 -23.45 -5.14
CA ARG A 651 -13.30 -24.27 -5.60
C ARG A 651 -14.60 -23.72 -5.05
N LEU A 652 -15.63 -23.72 -5.90
CA LEU A 652 -16.95 -23.17 -5.62
C LEU A 652 -18.03 -24.24 -5.76
N GLU A 653 -19.15 -24.04 -5.08
CA GLU A 653 -20.32 -24.91 -5.20
C GLU A 653 -21.15 -24.62 -6.47
N ILE A 654 -20.92 -23.45 -7.07
CA ILE A 654 -21.63 -22.94 -8.25
C ILE A 654 -20.68 -22.85 -9.45
N GLU A 655 -21.23 -22.69 -10.65
CA GLU A 655 -20.43 -22.45 -11.86
C GLU A 655 -20.16 -20.93 -11.97
N PRO A 656 -18.92 -20.43 -11.75
CA PRO A 656 -18.64 -19.00 -11.80
C PRO A 656 -18.61 -18.51 -13.26
N ALA A 657 -19.76 -18.43 -13.91
CA ALA A 657 -19.91 -18.00 -15.31
C ALA A 657 -19.59 -16.51 -15.48
N HIS A 658 -19.99 -15.70 -14.50
CA HIS A 658 -19.72 -14.27 -14.44
C HIS A 658 -18.94 -13.95 -13.18
N MET A 659 -17.96 -13.06 -13.27
CA MET A 659 -17.09 -12.67 -12.16
C MET A 659 -16.69 -11.20 -12.29
N VAL A 660 -16.63 -10.49 -11.16
CA VAL A 660 -15.99 -9.18 -11.06
C VAL A 660 -15.25 -9.05 -9.73
N GLU A 661 -14.14 -8.32 -9.73
CA GLU A 661 -13.38 -8.01 -8.52
C GLU A 661 -13.81 -6.68 -7.88
N THR A 662 -13.93 -6.70 -6.56
CA THR A 662 -14.30 -5.59 -5.67
C THR A 662 -13.31 -5.47 -4.51
N GLY A 663 -13.35 -4.38 -3.74
CA GLY A 663 -12.43 -4.11 -2.63
C GLY A 663 -11.20 -3.31 -3.02
N ARG A 664 -11.28 -2.53 -4.11
CA ARG A 664 -10.16 -1.83 -4.76
C ARG A 664 -10.58 -0.50 -5.39
#